data_AF-A0A150QWG2-F1
#
_entry.id   AF-A0A150QWG2-F1
#
_cell.length_a   1.000
_cell.length_b   1.000
_cell.length_c   1.000
_cell.angle_alpha   90.00
_cell.angle_beta   90.00
_cell.angle_gamma   90.00
#
_symmetry.space_group_name_H-M   'P 1'
#
loop_
_entity.id
_entity.type
_entity.pdbx_description
1 polymer ?
#
loop_
_entity_poly.entity_id
_entity_poly.type
_entity_poly.pdbx_seq_one_letter_code
_entity_poly.pdbx_strand_id
1 'polypeptide(L)'
;MDATTQPGAERPPSVPPSARYNPEHGTFELVETDADGRPSGECRVYRASDGSLLSCCRYADGVKDGPFTVFHPNGQPAQRGRYRGGQLDGEVVLYRSDAPTELRLRPCCVPPGAWELRTQYRQGRVVRQVFHDRAGYPISADGSRWPDRPAGVGEADYDNGSQRWLASEEDEASAIHRYFTREGKPSQEIEIRAGARCRELRYDALGRPSEERHVDPQGRLHGPSVRWFPDPDASPYLDPRVREERGQYEHGHPVGAFTLLAADGAPVVRRELGAALDEASLGASPALAEDLAGWDAERVWALARALLQGGRAREACCAAARAAVRGGERDRLVAFLDAATLRPRPEVAERRGQALLEASGATALGVLDELLLGAEPSAAYRTLAAVSPGSRRVALSLVEAALLLEPERRSTCVTRALLRLDLGDTRGVLEDADRIAPGAPAVAEHLRTFVRLLSPEFAFWPAREALDPMPDDASVTVDVGQPIEQIRKKIQLYATRLLRLREAVQRSLPGTEPCPWLPPDLSHVLPDGPVELARTAATLTEETENGVETVELTVDETLDPGALPVSHLMRRARAEWAALCWLCWSAGLDSVALPERVAPRPDFTAAVNMSLTRCFRARDQLQTSGLVSRARGVPGFVWEGHAVDELDPTLAVIAADEYFEMRCVFVWLMFPENVSPFQSDIRA
;
A
#
# COMPACT_ATOMS: atom_id res chain seq x y z
N MET A 1 -68.67 -43.19 23.17
CA MET A 1 -69.04 -42.55 21.90
C MET A 1 -67.97 -41.54 21.56
N ASP A 2 -67.64 -41.49 20.28
CA ASP A 2 -66.45 -40.96 19.62
C ASP A 2 -65.93 -39.57 20.01
N ALA A 3 -64.62 -39.44 19.73
CA ALA A 3 -63.95 -38.37 18.95
C ALA A 3 -62.66 -37.97 19.65
N THR A 4 -61.48 -38.41 19.20
CA THR A 4 -60.82 -37.70 18.10
C THR A 4 -59.76 -38.59 17.45
N THR A 5 -60.19 -39.30 16.41
CA THR A 5 -59.36 -39.72 15.29
C THR A 5 -58.91 -38.44 14.58
N GLN A 6 -57.70 -37.95 14.90
CA GLN A 6 -56.97 -37.12 13.93
C GLN A 6 -56.68 -38.00 12.70
N PRO A 7 -56.66 -37.44 11.47
CA PRO A 7 -56.48 -38.24 10.26
C PRO A 7 -55.06 -38.81 10.26
N GLY A 8 -54.90 -39.99 10.86
CA GLY A 8 -53.72 -40.80 10.71
C GLY A 8 -53.61 -41.15 9.24
N ALA A 9 -52.47 -40.87 8.63
CA ALA A 9 -52.17 -41.35 7.30
C ALA A 9 -52.58 -42.83 7.19
N GLU A 10 -53.40 -43.15 6.19
CA GLU A 10 -53.87 -44.52 5.98
C GLU A 10 -52.63 -45.44 5.89
N ARG A 11 -52.54 -46.46 6.76
CA ARG A 11 -51.35 -47.30 6.86
C ARG A 11 -51.14 -48.02 5.52
N PRO A 12 -50.02 -47.79 4.81
CA PRO A 12 -49.78 -48.49 3.56
C PRO A 12 -49.65 -50.01 3.78
N PRO A 13 -50.09 -50.86 2.83
CA PRO A 13 -50.05 -52.32 2.98
C PRO A 13 -48.66 -52.92 3.21
N SER A 14 -47.61 -52.22 2.77
CA SER A 14 -46.20 -52.60 2.91
C SER A 14 -45.62 -52.36 4.31
N VAL A 15 -46.33 -51.61 5.17
CA VAL A 15 -45.86 -51.27 6.53
C VAL A 15 -46.29 -52.35 7.53
N PRO A 16 -45.38 -52.92 8.35
CA PRO A 16 -45.72 -53.93 9.34
C PRO A 16 -46.80 -53.48 10.34
N PRO A 17 -47.74 -54.36 10.75
CA PRO A 17 -48.79 -54.00 11.71
C PRO A 17 -48.27 -53.49 13.06
N SER A 18 -47.08 -53.95 13.46
CA SER A 18 -46.37 -53.59 14.68
C SER A 18 -45.69 -52.22 14.64
N ALA A 19 -45.58 -51.59 13.45
CA ALA A 19 -45.00 -50.25 13.32
C ALA A 19 -46.00 -49.18 13.80
N ARG A 20 -45.53 -48.25 14.63
CA ARG A 20 -46.35 -47.17 15.20
C ARG A 20 -46.20 -45.89 14.38
N TYR A 21 -47.29 -45.17 14.15
CA TYR A 21 -47.25 -43.90 13.44
C TYR A 21 -46.66 -42.81 14.34
N ASN A 22 -45.65 -42.11 13.86
CA ASN A 22 -45.04 -40.94 14.49
C ASN A 22 -45.56 -39.68 13.78
N PRO A 23 -46.49 -38.91 14.39
CA PRO A 23 -47.08 -37.73 13.77
C PRO A 23 -46.10 -36.56 13.65
N GLU A 24 -45.04 -36.50 14.46
CA GLU A 24 -44.04 -35.43 14.39
C GLU A 24 -43.17 -35.54 13.14
N HIS A 25 -42.96 -36.76 12.64
CA HIS A 25 -42.14 -37.04 11.47
C HIS A 25 -42.94 -37.51 10.25
N GLY A 26 -44.25 -37.78 10.41
CA GLY A 26 -45.09 -38.29 9.34
C GLY A 26 -44.63 -39.67 8.83
N THR A 27 -44.14 -40.52 9.73
CA THR A 27 -43.53 -41.83 9.41
C THR A 27 -44.10 -42.95 10.25
N PHE A 28 -43.95 -44.20 9.81
CA PHE A 28 -44.21 -45.37 10.64
C PHE A 28 -42.89 -45.95 11.16
N GLU A 29 -42.79 -46.25 12.46
CA GLU A 29 -41.57 -46.70 13.11
C GLU A 29 -41.77 -48.06 13.78
N LEU A 30 -40.86 -48.99 13.50
CA LEU A 30 -40.76 -50.29 14.16
C LEU A 30 -39.45 -50.33 14.93
N VAL A 31 -39.52 -50.33 16.26
CA VAL A 31 -38.37 -50.29 17.16
C VAL A 31 -38.37 -51.55 18.02
N GLU A 32 -37.28 -52.32 17.99
CA GLU A 32 -37.06 -53.39 18.95
C GLU A 32 -36.71 -52.80 20.33
N THR A 33 -37.28 -53.37 21.39
CA THR A 33 -37.06 -52.91 22.76
C THR A 33 -36.58 -54.04 23.65
N ASP A 34 -35.77 -53.72 24.66
CA ASP A 34 -35.36 -54.65 25.71
C ASP A 34 -36.49 -54.88 26.75
N ALA A 35 -36.18 -55.67 27.79
CA ALA A 35 -37.10 -55.98 28.88
C ALA A 35 -37.56 -54.75 29.68
N ASP A 36 -36.78 -53.67 29.66
CA ASP A 36 -37.09 -52.39 30.32
C ASP A 36 -37.83 -51.42 29.39
N GLY A 37 -38.16 -51.85 28.16
CA GLY A 37 -38.82 -51.03 27.15
C GLY A 37 -37.90 -50.01 26.46
N ARG A 38 -36.58 -50.10 26.65
CA ARG A 38 -35.62 -49.20 25.99
C ARG A 38 -35.31 -49.72 24.59
N PRO A 39 -35.11 -48.84 23.60
CA PRO A 39 -34.69 -49.26 22.26
C PRO A 39 -33.41 -50.12 22.30
N SER A 40 -33.49 -51.32 21.76
CA SER A 40 -32.39 -52.28 21.72
C SER A 40 -32.61 -53.24 20.56
N GLY A 41 -31.68 -53.26 19.60
CA GLY A 41 -31.83 -54.02 18.35
C GLY A 41 -32.13 -53.15 17.14
N GLU A 42 -32.80 -53.72 16.13
CA GLU A 42 -33.06 -53.03 14.87
C GLU A 42 -34.25 -52.05 14.97
N CYS A 43 -34.08 -50.87 14.38
CA CYS A 43 -35.13 -49.89 14.19
C CYS A 43 -35.32 -49.65 12.69
N ARG A 44 -36.57 -49.73 12.21
CA ARG A 44 -36.96 -49.49 10.81
C ARG A 44 -38.02 -48.40 10.73
N VAL A 45 -37.82 -47.45 9.82
CA VAL A 45 -38.72 -46.32 9.58
C VAL A 45 -39.25 -46.41 8.16
N TYR A 46 -40.56 -46.22 7.99
CA TYR A 46 -41.28 -46.31 6.71
C TYR A 46 -41.98 -44.99 6.39
N ARG A 47 -42.03 -44.62 5.11
CA ARG A 47 -42.73 -43.42 4.63
C ARG A 47 -44.24 -43.60 4.75
N ALA A 48 -44.95 -42.60 5.28
CA ALA A 48 -46.41 -42.67 5.35
C ALA A 48 -47.08 -42.56 3.97
N SER A 49 -46.41 -41.97 2.97
CA SER A 49 -46.97 -41.75 1.63
C SER A 49 -47.14 -43.02 0.80
N ASP A 50 -46.19 -43.94 0.85
CA ASP A 50 -46.15 -45.14 0.01
C ASP A 50 -45.73 -46.43 0.76
N GLY A 51 -45.37 -46.31 2.05
CA GLY A 51 -44.92 -47.42 2.89
C GLY A 51 -43.53 -47.95 2.56
N SER A 52 -42.79 -47.30 1.66
CA SER A 52 -41.41 -47.66 1.35
C SER A 52 -40.51 -47.47 2.57
N LEU A 53 -39.48 -48.31 2.70
CA LEU A 53 -38.50 -48.19 3.77
C LEU A 53 -37.73 -46.87 3.60
N LEU A 54 -37.76 -46.03 4.63
CA LEU A 54 -37.05 -44.76 4.69
C LEU A 54 -35.66 -44.95 5.27
N SER A 55 -35.55 -45.65 6.40
CA SER A 55 -34.27 -45.91 7.05
C SER A 55 -34.29 -47.14 7.94
N CYS A 56 -33.11 -47.70 8.19
CA CYS A 56 -32.88 -48.67 9.25
C CYS A 56 -31.60 -48.31 10.04
N CYS A 57 -31.62 -48.54 11.35
CA CYS A 57 -30.47 -48.35 12.22
C CYS A 57 -30.53 -49.33 13.39
N ARG A 58 -29.43 -49.42 14.16
CA ARG A 58 -29.36 -50.29 15.34
C ARG A 58 -29.24 -49.47 16.62
N TYR A 59 -29.92 -49.93 17.66
CA TYR A 59 -29.82 -49.42 19.02
C TYR A 59 -29.10 -50.42 19.93
N ALA A 60 -28.32 -49.89 20.87
CA ALA A 60 -27.79 -50.60 22.02
C ALA A 60 -27.96 -49.70 23.25
N ASP A 61 -28.48 -50.25 24.35
CA ASP A 61 -28.72 -49.53 25.61
C ASP A 61 -29.48 -48.20 25.44
N GLY A 62 -30.45 -48.15 24.52
CA GLY A 62 -31.28 -46.97 24.27
C GLY A 62 -30.66 -45.90 23.35
N VAL A 63 -29.42 -46.06 22.89
CA VAL A 63 -28.76 -45.13 21.95
C VAL A 63 -28.45 -45.79 20.61
N LYS A 64 -28.33 -44.99 19.53
CA LYS A 64 -27.93 -45.50 18.22
C LYS A 64 -26.48 -46.00 18.28
N ASP A 65 -26.29 -47.29 17.99
CA ASP A 65 -24.97 -47.92 17.96
C ASP A 65 -24.96 -49.06 16.93
N GLY A 66 -24.09 -48.94 15.93
CA GLY A 66 -24.00 -49.85 14.80
C GLY A 66 -24.35 -49.23 13.45
N PRO A 67 -24.46 -50.05 12.39
CA PRO A 67 -24.68 -49.57 11.04
C PRO A 67 -26.07 -48.94 10.87
N PHE A 68 -26.17 -47.97 9.96
CA PHE A 68 -27.45 -47.44 9.50
C PHE A 68 -27.48 -47.32 7.97
N THR A 69 -28.69 -47.34 7.42
CA THR A 69 -28.94 -47.05 6.01
C THR A 69 -30.19 -46.19 5.88
N VAL A 70 -30.13 -45.17 5.03
CA VAL A 70 -31.29 -44.40 4.56
C VAL A 70 -31.48 -44.76 3.09
N PHE A 71 -32.72 -44.89 2.64
CA PHE A 71 -33.06 -45.31 1.29
C PHE A 71 -33.78 -44.19 0.54
N HIS A 72 -33.60 -44.12 -0.78
CA HIS A 72 -34.46 -43.37 -1.68
C HIS A 72 -35.84 -44.04 -1.81
N PRO A 73 -36.88 -43.35 -2.33
CA PRO A 73 -38.20 -43.96 -2.57
C PRO A 73 -38.16 -45.19 -3.48
N ASN A 74 -37.17 -45.29 -4.37
CA ASN A 74 -36.96 -46.44 -5.24
C ASN A 74 -36.29 -47.65 -4.53
N GLY A 75 -36.01 -47.56 -3.23
CA GLY A 75 -35.37 -48.61 -2.43
C GLY A 75 -33.84 -48.71 -2.56
N GLN A 76 -33.20 -47.89 -3.39
CA GLN A 76 -31.74 -47.79 -3.46
C GLN A 76 -31.21 -47.01 -2.24
N PRO A 77 -30.01 -47.31 -1.73
CA PRO A 77 -29.44 -46.57 -0.60
C PRO A 77 -29.22 -45.11 -1.00
N ALA A 78 -29.70 -44.19 -0.17
CA ALA A 78 -29.40 -42.76 -0.23
C ALA A 78 -28.23 -42.38 0.67
N GLN A 79 -28.08 -43.08 1.80
CA GLN A 79 -27.01 -42.86 2.76
C GLN A 79 -26.70 -44.15 3.52
N ARG A 80 -25.43 -44.41 3.81
CA ARG A 80 -24.97 -45.51 4.67
C ARG A 80 -23.86 -45.05 5.59
N GLY A 81 -23.78 -45.62 6.78
CA GLY A 81 -22.69 -45.34 7.72
C GLY A 81 -22.86 -46.08 9.02
N ARG A 82 -22.21 -45.59 10.08
CA ARG A 82 -22.25 -46.18 11.41
C ARG A 82 -22.38 -45.13 12.51
N TYR A 83 -23.12 -45.48 13.54
CA TYR A 83 -23.14 -44.80 14.82
C TYR A 83 -22.27 -45.53 15.86
N ARG A 84 -21.66 -44.79 16.78
CA ARG A 84 -21.00 -45.30 18.00
C ARG A 84 -21.38 -44.38 19.16
N GLY A 85 -22.01 -44.94 20.20
CA GLY A 85 -22.44 -44.13 21.36
C GLY A 85 -23.33 -42.94 20.99
N GLY A 86 -24.23 -43.11 20.01
CA GLY A 86 -25.14 -42.06 19.54
C GLY A 86 -24.56 -41.05 18.54
N GLN A 87 -23.26 -41.09 18.24
CA GLN A 87 -22.58 -40.17 17.31
C GLN A 87 -22.17 -40.87 16.02
N LEU A 88 -22.10 -40.15 14.90
CA LEU A 88 -21.53 -40.69 13.66
C LEU A 88 -20.04 -40.96 13.84
N ASP A 89 -19.59 -42.14 13.42
CA ASP A 89 -18.21 -42.59 13.58
C ASP A 89 -17.80 -43.46 12.39
N GLY A 90 -16.65 -43.15 11.80
CA GLY A 90 -16.17 -43.80 10.58
C GLY A 90 -16.70 -43.17 9.29
N GLU A 91 -16.66 -43.93 8.19
CA GLU A 91 -17.09 -43.47 6.88
C GLU A 91 -18.62 -43.45 6.75
N VAL A 92 -19.15 -42.34 6.25
CA VAL A 92 -20.55 -42.17 5.87
C VAL A 92 -20.59 -41.84 4.38
N VAL A 93 -21.31 -42.65 3.60
CA VAL A 93 -21.43 -42.51 2.16
C VAL A 93 -22.86 -42.09 1.81
N LEU A 94 -22.99 -40.99 1.08
CA LEU A 94 -24.24 -40.55 0.47
C LEU A 94 -24.20 -40.89 -1.01
N TYR A 95 -25.34 -41.29 -1.56
CA TYR A 95 -25.50 -41.67 -2.95
C TYR A 95 -26.51 -40.77 -3.65
N ARG A 96 -26.26 -40.53 -4.94
CA ARG A 96 -27.21 -39.87 -5.83
C ARG A 96 -28.20 -40.89 -6.38
N SER A 97 -29.41 -40.43 -6.67
CA SER A 97 -30.44 -41.18 -7.38
C SER A 97 -30.66 -40.62 -8.78
N ASP A 98 -30.86 -41.53 -9.75
CA ASP A 98 -31.36 -41.17 -11.09
C ASP A 98 -32.88 -40.84 -11.06
N ALA A 99 -33.62 -41.35 -10.06
CA ALA A 99 -35.03 -41.05 -9.85
C ALA A 99 -35.24 -39.75 -9.03
N PRO A 100 -36.31 -38.98 -9.28
CA PRO A 100 -36.65 -37.79 -8.49
C PRO A 100 -36.73 -38.10 -6.99
N THR A 101 -35.98 -37.34 -6.19
CA THR A 101 -35.92 -37.51 -4.73
C THR A 101 -35.52 -36.21 -4.05
N GLU A 102 -35.99 -36.01 -2.82
CA GLU A 102 -35.57 -34.89 -1.98
C GLU A 102 -34.21 -35.15 -1.30
N LEU A 103 -33.75 -36.41 -1.26
CA LEU A 103 -32.47 -36.81 -0.68
C LEU A 103 -31.33 -36.51 -1.67
N ARG A 104 -30.51 -35.51 -1.35
CA ARG A 104 -29.38 -35.04 -2.18
C ARG A 104 -28.05 -35.32 -1.47
N LEU A 105 -26.97 -35.41 -2.24
CA LEU A 105 -25.60 -35.52 -1.69
C LEU A 105 -25.25 -34.34 -0.77
N ARG A 106 -25.65 -33.12 -1.16
CA ARG A 106 -25.50 -31.88 -0.39
C ARG A 106 -26.46 -30.80 -0.95
N PRO A 107 -26.88 -29.80 -0.16
CA PRO A 107 -27.75 -28.73 -0.65
C PRO A 107 -27.15 -27.84 -1.76
N CYS A 108 -25.83 -27.62 -1.73
CA CYS A 108 -25.10 -26.76 -2.67
C CYS A 108 -23.67 -27.31 -2.90
N CYS A 109 -22.95 -26.75 -3.89
CA CYS A 109 -21.55 -27.06 -4.18
C CYS A 109 -21.28 -28.54 -4.50
N VAL A 110 -22.23 -29.20 -5.17
CA VAL A 110 -22.05 -30.57 -5.68
C VAL A 110 -21.36 -30.50 -7.04
N PRO A 111 -20.16 -31.09 -7.21
CA PRO A 111 -19.45 -31.05 -8.49
C PRO A 111 -20.25 -31.69 -9.63
N PRO A 112 -20.09 -31.23 -10.88
CA PRO A 112 -20.60 -31.93 -12.05
C PRO A 112 -20.13 -33.40 -12.05
N GLY A 113 -21.02 -34.34 -12.35
CA GLY A 113 -20.68 -35.76 -12.38
C GLY A 113 -20.58 -36.46 -11.01
N ALA A 114 -20.75 -35.74 -9.89
CA ALA A 114 -20.78 -36.36 -8.56
C ALA A 114 -21.94 -37.38 -8.44
N TRP A 115 -21.59 -38.57 -7.98
CA TRP A 115 -22.49 -39.69 -7.73
C TRP A 115 -22.49 -40.11 -6.26
N GLU A 116 -21.34 -40.04 -5.59
CA GLU A 116 -21.21 -40.34 -4.17
C GLU A 116 -20.52 -39.20 -3.43
N LEU A 117 -20.87 -38.99 -2.17
CA LEU A 117 -20.12 -38.16 -1.23
C LEU A 117 -19.70 -39.04 -0.05
N ARG A 118 -18.40 -39.22 0.11
CA ARG A 118 -17.83 -39.96 1.26
C ARG A 118 -17.35 -38.96 2.29
N THR A 119 -17.86 -39.09 3.51
CA THR A 119 -17.52 -38.23 4.64
C THR A 119 -16.94 -39.08 5.76
N GLN A 120 -15.74 -38.77 6.20
CA GLN A 120 -15.11 -39.41 7.35
C GLN A 120 -15.50 -38.66 8.63
N TYR A 121 -16.08 -39.38 9.59
CA TYR A 121 -16.41 -38.87 10.92
C TYR A 121 -15.49 -39.44 12.00
N ARG A 122 -15.16 -38.62 12.99
CA ARG A 122 -14.51 -39.02 14.25
C ARG A 122 -15.25 -38.36 15.40
N GLN A 123 -15.89 -39.14 16.27
CA GLN A 123 -16.68 -38.64 17.40
C GLN A 123 -17.70 -37.55 16.98
N GLY A 124 -18.44 -37.80 15.90
CA GLY A 124 -19.44 -36.88 15.36
C GLY A 124 -18.90 -35.66 14.60
N ARG A 125 -17.60 -35.40 14.59
CA ARG A 125 -16.98 -34.32 13.80
C ARG A 125 -16.57 -34.82 12.42
N VAL A 126 -16.80 -34.00 11.40
CA VAL A 126 -16.33 -34.26 10.03
C VAL A 126 -14.83 -34.02 9.97
N VAL A 127 -14.08 -35.04 9.54
CA VAL A 127 -12.63 -34.99 9.35
C VAL A 127 -12.27 -34.75 7.89
N ARG A 128 -13.00 -35.37 6.95
CA ARG A 128 -12.69 -35.32 5.51
C ARG A 128 -13.95 -35.54 4.68
N GLN A 129 -14.05 -34.89 3.52
CA GLN A 129 -15.15 -35.04 2.56
C GLN A 129 -14.64 -35.12 1.13
N VAL A 130 -15.01 -36.17 0.40
CA VAL A 130 -14.59 -36.38 -0.99
C VAL A 130 -15.77 -36.83 -1.84
N PHE A 131 -16.00 -36.12 -2.95
CA PHE A 131 -16.97 -36.53 -3.97
C PHE A 131 -16.36 -37.57 -4.89
N HIS A 132 -17.16 -38.53 -5.33
CA HIS A 132 -16.78 -39.54 -6.31
C HIS A 132 -17.78 -39.58 -7.46
N ASP A 133 -17.29 -39.96 -8.64
CA ASP A 133 -18.15 -40.19 -9.80
C ASP A 133 -18.83 -41.56 -9.76
N ARG A 134 -19.64 -41.87 -10.79
CA ARG A 134 -20.39 -43.12 -10.88
C ARG A 134 -19.51 -44.38 -10.99
N ALA A 135 -18.24 -44.22 -11.36
CA ALA A 135 -17.27 -45.31 -11.43
C ALA A 135 -16.46 -45.46 -10.13
N GLY A 136 -16.71 -44.61 -9.11
CA GLY A 136 -16.07 -44.66 -7.81
C GLY A 136 -14.72 -43.93 -7.75
N TYR A 137 -14.39 -43.10 -8.75
CA TYR A 137 -13.17 -42.29 -8.73
C TYR A 137 -13.43 -40.95 -8.02
N PRO A 138 -12.51 -40.48 -7.15
CA PRO A 138 -12.65 -39.17 -6.53
C PRO A 138 -12.56 -38.05 -7.58
N ILE A 139 -13.34 -36.99 -7.36
CA ILE A 139 -13.46 -35.86 -8.28
C ILE A 139 -13.25 -34.51 -7.59
N SER A 140 -12.71 -33.55 -8.35
CA SER A 140 -12.52 -32.17 -7.92
C SER A 140 -13.78 -31.33 -8.08
N ALA A 141 -13.75 -30.09 -7.60
CA ALA A 141 -14.90 -29.18 -7.62
C ALA A 141 -15.45 -28.89 -9.03
N ASP A 142 -14.60 -28.99 -10.06
CA ASP A 142 -14.96 -28.83 -11.48
C ASP A 142 -15.51 -30.13 -12.13
N GLY A 143 -15.56 -31.23 -11.38
CA GLY A 143 -16.00 -32.55 -11.87
C GLY A 143 -14.89 -33.37 -12.53
N SER A 144 -13.67 -32.86 -12.61
CA SER A 144 -12.53 -33.63 -13.12
C SER A 144 -12.13 -34.75 -12.15
N ARG A 145 -11.70 -35.89 -12.70
CA ARG A 145 -11.18 -37.00 -11.90
C ARG A 145 -9.82 -36.65 -11.34
N TRP A 146 -9.58 -37.03 -10.09
CA TRP A 146 -8.23 -36.96 -9.53
C TRP A 146 -7.31 -37.93 -10.29
N PRO A 147 -6.01 -37.58 -10.45
CA PRO A 147 -5.04 -38.52 -10.99
C PRO A 147 -4.83 -39.70 -10.02
N ASP A 148 -4.20 -40.78 -10.51
CA ASP A 148 -3.82 -41.89 -9.66
C ASP A 148 -2.84 -41.42 -8.58
N ARG A 149 -3.12 -41.79 -7.33
CA ARG A 149 -2.28 -41.42 -6.20
C ARG A 149 -0.93 -42.14 -6.27
N PRO A 150 0.20 -41.42 -6.27
CA PRO A 150 1.52 -42.04 -6.29
C PRO A 150 1.76 -42.93 -5.06
N ALA A 151 2.48 -44.04 -5.24
CA ALA A 151 2.70 -45.04 -4.19
C ALA A 151 3.42 -44.52 -2.93
N GLY A 152 4.17 -43.42 -3.04
CA GLY A 152 4.87 -42.79 -1.93
C GLY A 152 4.07 -41.73 -1.16
N VAL A 153 2.87 -41.37 -1.64
CA VAL A 153 1.99 -40.40 -0.96
C VAL A 153 1.01 -41.19 -0.11
N GLY A 154 0.94 -40.89 1.19
CA GLY A 154 -0.04 -41.46 2.13
C GLY A 154 -1.49 -41.08 1.77
N GLU A 155 -2.44 -41.28 2.69
CA GLU A 155 -3.82 -40.80 2.45
C GLU A 155 -3.80 -39.28 2.26
N ALA A 156 -4.24 -38.81 1.08
CA ALA A 156 -4.12 -37.42 0.66
C ALA A 156 -5.26 -37.02 -0.28
N ASP A 157 -5.59 -35.73 -0.26
CA ASP A 157 -6.53 -35.09 -1.18
C ASP A 157 -5.78 -34.46 -2.36
N TYR A 158 -6.34 -34.56 -3.57
CA TYR A 158 -5.78 -33.87 -4.73
C TYR A 158 -6.39 -32.47 -4.88
N ASP A 159 -5.55 -31.44 -4.79
CA ASP A 159 -5.92 -30.07 -5.09
C ASP A 159 -5.68 -29.76 -6.57
N ASN A 160 -6.76 -29.67 -7.34
CA ASN A 160 -6.72 -29.35 -8.77
C ASN A 160 -6.26 -27.91 -9.04
N GLY A 161 -6.44 -26.98 -8.09
CA GLY A 161 -5.97 -25.61 -8.25
C GLY A 161 -4.45 -25.53 -8.27
N SER A 162 -3.79 -26.16 -7.29
CA SER A 162 -2.32 -26.19 -7.22
C SER A 162 -1.67 -27.38 -7.91
N GLN A 163 -2.44 -28.34 -8.44
CA GLN A 163 -1.96 -29.59 -9.05
C GLN A 163 -1.06 -30.40 -8.10
N ARG A 164 -1.44 -30.47 -6.82
CA ARG A 164 -0.65 -31.11 -5.75
C ARG A 164 -1.52 -32.03 -4.89
N TRP A 165 -0.88 -33.01 -4.26
CA TRP A 165 -1.50 -33.82 -3.23
C TRP A 165 -1.28 -33.19 -1.86
N LEU A 166 -2.31 -33.16 -1.02
CA LEU A 166 -2.28 -32.64 0.35
C LEU A 166 -2.59 -33.77 1.34
N ALA A 167 -1.64 -34.10 2.18
CA ALA A 167 -1.85 -34.92 3.36
C ALA A 167 -1.89 -34.02 4.61
N SER A 168 -2.92 -34.19 5.44
CA SER A 168 -3.07 -33.43 6.68
C SER A 168 -3.03 -34.38 7.88
N GLU A 169 -2.15 -34.09 8.82
CA GLU A 169 -2.07 -34.74 10.13
C GLU A 169 -2.47 -33.71 11.18
N GLU A 170 -3.45 -34.03 12.02
CA GLU A 170 -3.99 -33.14 13.04
C GLU A 170 -4.04 -33.85 14.39
N ASP A 171 -3.44 -33.20 15.39
CA ASP A 171 -3.50 -33.54 16.81
C ASP A 171 -4.24 -32.42 17.58
N GLU A 172 -4.51 -32.60 18.87
CA GLU A 172 -5.31 -31.64 19.67
C GLU A 172 -4.77 -30.20 19.68
N ALA A 173 -3.47 -29.99 19.47
CA ALA A 173 -2.80 -28.70 19.58
C ALA A 173 -2.17 -28.17 18.28
N SER A 174 -2.01 -29.01 17.26
CA SER A 174 -1.27 -28.67 16.04
C SER A 174 -1.73 -29.47 14.83
N ALA A 175 -1.55 -28.89 13.64
CA ALA A 175 -1.75 -29.56 12.37
C ALA A 175 -0.49 -29.43 11.49
N ILE A 176 -0.16 -30.50 10.76
CA ILE A 176 0.91 -30.54 9.77
C ILE A 176 0.28 -30.84 8.41
N HIS A 177 0.45 -29.92 7.48
CA HIS A 177 0.02 -30.07 6.09
C HIS A 177 1.23 -30.36 5.20
N ARG A 178 1.24 -31.52 4.54
CA ARG A 178 2.28 -31.93 3.59
C ARG A 178 1.76 -31.93 2.17
N TYR A 179 2.42 -31.15 1.31
CA TYR A 179 2.13 -31.03 -0.10
C TYR A 179 3.14 -31.82 -0.93
N PHE A 180 2.64 -32.65 -1.83
CA PHE A 180 3.43 -33.41 -2.79
C PHE A 180 3.11 -32.96 -4.22
N THR A 181 4.10 -32.99 -5.10
CA THR A 181 3.90 -32.80 -6.54
C THR A 181 2.96 -33.87 -7.08
N ARG A 182 2.44 -33.69 -8.30
CA ARG A 182 1.59 -34.69 -8.96
C ARG A 182 2.24 -36.08 -9.04
N GLU A 183 3.57 -36.15 -9.17
CA GLU A 183 4.39 -37.36 -9.21
C GLU A 183 4.70 -37.94 -7.81
N GLY A 184 4.33 -37.25 -6.74
CA GLY A 184 4.45 -37.73 -5.37
C GLY A 184 5.74 -37.33 -4.65
N LYS A 185 6.51 -36.37 -5.18
CA LYS A 185 7.67 -35.82 -4.46
C LYS A 185 7.22 -34.78 -3.43
N PRO A 186 7.80 -34.72 -2.22
CA PRO A 186 7.48 -33.66 -1.28
C PRO A 186 7.87 -32.30 -1.88
N SER A 187 7.02 -31.30 -1.66
CA SER A 187 7.22 -29.93 -2.17
C SER A 187 7.18 -28.90 -1.04
N GLN A 188 6.32 -29.10 -0.05
CA GLN A 188 6.12 -28.17 1.05
C GLN A 188 5.51 -28.88 2.27
N GLU A 189 5.92 -28.50 3.46
CA GLU A 189 5.30 -28.87 4.73
C GLU A 189 5.01 -27.60 5.52
N ILE A 190 3.82 -27.48 6.08
CA ILE A 190 3.38 -26.33 6.87
C ILE A 190 2.90 -26.84 8.23
N GLU A 191 3.50 -26.32 9.29
CA GLU A 191 3.04 -26.54 10.66
C GLU A 191 2.16 -25.38 11.11
N ILE A 192 1.02 -25.73 11.69
CA ILE A 192 0.01 -24.82 12.22
C ILE A 192 -0.15 -25.12 13.70
N ARG A 193 -0.03 -24.09 14.55
CA ARG A 193 -0.26 -24.17 16.00
C ARG A 193 -1.26 -23.10 16.38
N ALA A 194 -2.25 -23.46 17.21
CA ALA A 194 -3.34 -22.56 17.60
C ALA A 194 -4.01 -21.82 16.42
N GLY A 195 -4.15 -22.50 15.27
CA GLY A 195 -4.77 -21.94 14.07
C GLY A 195 -3.90 -21.01 13.23
N ALA A 196 -2.66 -20.73 13.65
CA ALA A 196 -1.70 -19.90 12.90
C ALA A 196 -0.53 -20.74 12.36
N ARG A 197 -0.08 -20.42 11.14
CA ARG A 197 1.15 -21.01 10.59
C ARG A 197 2.33 -20.58 11.46
N CYS A 198 3.23 -21.50 11.78
CA CYS A 198 4.42 -21.19 12.58
C CYS A 198 5.72 -21.66 11.94
N ARG A 199 5.70 -22.74 11.16
CA ARG A 199 6.86 -23.29 10.47
C ARG A 199 6.50 -23.72 9.05
N GLU A 200 7.41 -23.48 8.11
CA GLU A 200 7.31 -23.92 6.73
C GLU A 200 8.63 -24.54 6.28
N LEU A 201 8.56 -25.78 5.79
CA LEU A 201 9.68 -26.51 5.20
C LEU A 201 9.40 -26.72 3.72
N ARG A 202 10.36 -26.38 2.86
CA ARG A 202 10.27 -26.47 1.40
C ARG A 202 11.28 -27.46 0.87
N TYR A 203 10.94 -28.05 -0.26
CA TYR A 203 11.73 -29.06 -0.92
C TYR A 203 12.05 -28.63 -2.36
N ASP A 204 13.19 -29.08 -2.87
CA ASP A 204 13.56 -28.89 -4.28
C ASP A 204 12.81 -29.86 -5.22
N ALA A 205 13.06 -29.74 -6.53
CA ALA A 205 12.42 -30.60 -7.54
C ALA A 205 12.78 -32.11 -7.43
N LEU A 206 13.78 -32.45 -6.62
CA LEU A 206 14.17 -33.83 -6.31
C LEU A 206 13.58 -34.33 -4.98
N GLY A 207 12.86 -33.47 -4.24
CA GLY A 207 12.27 -33.80 -2.95
C GLY A 207 13.25 -33.71 -1.78
N ARG A 208 14.36 -32.97 -1.93
CA ARG A 208 15.33 -32.72 -0.85
C ARG A 208 14.99 -31.39 -0.15
N PRO A 209 15.10 -31.29 1.20
CA PRO A 209 14.91 -30.02 1.90
C PRO A 209 15.78 -28.91 1.32
N SER A 210 15.17 -27.75 1.07
CA SER A 210 15.84 -26.57 0.47
C SER A 210 15.70 -25.32 1.32
N GLU A 211 14.65 -25.19 2.12
CA GLU A 211 14.44 -24.04 2.99
C GLU A 211 13.52 -24.41 4.16
N GLU A 212 13.90 -24.01 5.37
CA GLU A 212 13.06 -24.01 6.56
C GLU A 212 12.96 -22.59 7.10
N ARG A 213 11.73 -22.14 7.37
CA ARG A 213 11.46 -20.80 7.88
C ARG A 213 10.35 -20.81 8.92
N HIS A 214 10.44 -19.90 9.87
CA HIS A 214 9.42 -19.67 10.86
C HIS A 214 8.72 -18.33 10.62
N VAL A 215 7.44 -18.27 10.97
CA VAL A 215 6.62 -17.07 10.78
C VAL A 215 5.82 -16.72 12.03
N ASP A 216 5.56 -15.43 12.21
CA ASP A 216 4.64 -14.92 13.21
C ASP A 216 3.17 -15.09 12.76
N PRO A 217 2.17 -14.82 13.63
CA PRO A 217 0.76 -14.94 13.27
C PRO A 217 0.31 -14.05 12.10
N GLN A 218 1.10 -13.02 11.74
CA GLN A 218 0.87 -12.14 10.60
C GLN A 218 1.53 -12.67 9.31
N GLY A 219 2.21 -13.82 9.38
CA GLY A 219 2.88 -14.46 8.25
C GLY A 219 4.24 -13.84 7.91
N ARG A 220 4.80 -12.98 8.77
CA ARG A 220 6.14 -12.40 8.59
C ARG A 220 7.18 -13.36 9.12
N LEU A 221 8.38 -13.37 8.54
CA LEU A 221 9.47 -14.20 9.04
C LEU A 221 9.78 -13.86 10.50
N HIS A 222 9.76 -14.85 11.38
CA HIS A 222 9.99 -14.68 12.80
C HIS A 222 10.54 -15.98 13.40
N GLY A 223 11.76 -15.94 13.92
CA GLY A 223 12.50 -17.10 14.40
C GLY A 223 13.61 -17.55 13.44
N PRO A 224 14.12 -18.79 13.61
CA PRO A 224 15.24 -19.27 12.82
C PRO A 224 14.84 -19.53 11.36
N SER A 225 15.78 -19.25 10.46
CA SER A 225 15.69 -19.53 9.03
C SER A 225 16.92 -20.30 8.59
N VAL A 226 16.72 -21.35 7.80
CA VAL A 226 17.77 -22.18 7.24
C VAL A 226 17.48 -22.41 5.76
N ARG A 227 18.48 -22.21 4.92
CA ARG A 227 18.41 -22.55 3.49
C ARG A 227 19.52 -23.53 3.18
N TRP A 228 19.16 -24.62 2.54
CA TRP A 228 20.09 -25.63 2.07
C TRP A 228 20.25 -25.51 0.56
N PHE A 229 21.47 -25.72 0.08
CA PHE A 229 21.82 -25.74 -1.34
C PHE A 229 22.36 -27.13 -1.71
N PRO A 230 21.49 -28.17 -1.80
CA PRO A 230 21.91 -29.51 -2.18
C PRO A 230 22.52 -29.57 -3.58
N ASP A 231 22.08 -28.67 -4.46
CA ASP A 231 22.72 -28.38 -5.74
C ASP A 231 23.65 -27.16 -5.56
N PRO A 232 24.98 -27.33 -5.69
CA PRO A 232 25.95 -26.23 -5.62
C PRO A 232 25.65 -25.09 -6.60
N ASP A 233 25.11 -25.41 -7.77
CA ASP A 233 24.83 -24.43 -8.83
C ASP A 233 23.59 -23.60 -8.51
N ALA A 234 22.69 -24.12 -7.65
CA ALA A 234 21.54 -23.40 -7.11
C ALA A 234 21.90 -22.48 -5.93
N SER A 235 23.14 -22.57 -5.40
CA SER A 235 23.59 -21.67 -4.33
C SER A 235 23.64 -20.22 -4.82
N PRO A 236 23.04 -19.26 -4.10
CA PRO A 236 23.06 -17.86 -4.50
C PRO A 236 24.42 -17.20 -4.25
N TYR A 237 25.44 -17.94 -3.78
CA TYR A 237 26.77 -17.42 -3.43
C TYR A 237 27.83 -17.84 -4.44
N LEU A 238 28.84 -16.98 -4.65
CA LEU A 238 29.96 -17.27 -5.53
C LEU A 238 30.92 -18.32 -4.96
N ASP A 239 31.10 -18.35 -3.63
CA ASP A 239 31.98 -19.33 -3.00
C ASP A 239 31.37 -20.73 -3.12
N PRO A 240 31.97 -21.64 -3.92
CA PRO A 240 31.38 -22.94 -4.21
C PRO A 240 31.37 -23.86 -2.99
N ARG A 241 32.01 -23.48 -1.88
CA ARG A 241 31.95 -24.24 -0.62
C ARG A 241 30.61 -24.05 0.08
N VAL A 242 29.88 -22.95 -0.16
CA VAL A 242 28.62 -22.66 0.53
C VAL A 242 27.55 -23.68 0.15
N ARG A 243 27.04 -24.39 1.16
CA ARG A 243 25.97 -25.40 1.04
C ARG A 243 24.78 -25.11 1.93
N GLU A 244 24.93 -24.21 2.88
CA GLU A 244 23.87 -23.87 3.82
C GLU A 244 24.00 -22.40 4.26
N GLU A 245 22.87 -21.75 4.47
CA GLU A 245 22.73 -20.40 5.05
C GLU A 245 21.84 -20.51 6.28
N ARG A 246 22.31 -20.02 7.42
CA ARG A 246 21.53 -19.92 8.67
C ARG A 246 21.40 -18.49 9.10
N GLY A 247 20.20 -18.08 9.50
CA GLY A 247 19.92 -16.75 10.03
C GLY A 247 18.72 -16.74 10.97
N GLN A 248 18.37 -15.56 11.45
CA GLN A 248 17.20 -15.34 12.29
C GLN A 248 16.44 -14.12 11.81
N TYR A 249 15.13 -14.14 12.02
CA TYR A 249 14.25 -13.03 11.70
C TYR A 249 13.42 -12.63 12.92
N GLU A 250 13.07 -11.36 13.00
CA GLU A 250 12.13 -10.82 13.97
C GLU A 250 11.15 -9.91 13.24
N HIS A 251 9.88 -10.32 13.18
CA HIS A 251 8.79 -9.55 12.54
C HIS A 251 9.05 -9.16 11.07
N GLY A 252 9.78 -10.00 10.34
CA GLY A 252 10.15 -9.79 8.94
C GLY A 252 11.58 -9.26 8.75
N HIS A 253 12.25 -8.81 9.80
CA HIS A 253 13.58 -8.20 9.71
C HIS A 253 14.68 -9.22 10.03
N PRO A 254 15.77 -9.31 9.23
CA PRO A 254 16.90 -10.18 9.54
C PRO A 254 17.66 -9.65 10.77
N VAL A 255 17.91 -10.53 11.74
CA VAL A 255 18.57 -10.19 13.01
C VAL A 255 19.65 -11.20 13.37
N GLY A 256 20.54 -10.79 14.27
CA GLY A 256 21.65 -11.59 14.77
C GLY A 256 22.63 -11.99 13.67
N ALA A 257 23.19 -13.17 13.81
CA ALA A 257 24.23 -13.66 12.93
C ALA A 257 23.65 -14.46 11.75
N PHE A 258 24.02 -14.05 10.54
CA PHE A 258 23.85 -14.85 9.33
C PHE A 258 25.16 -15.57 9.01
N THR A 259 25.11 -16.89 8.94
CA THR A 259 26.28 -17.74 8.72
C THR A 259 26.10 -18.61 7.47
N LEU A 260 27.04 -18.50 6.55
CA LEU A 260 27.17 -19.38 5.39
C LEU A 260 28.12 -20.52 5.75
N LEU A 261 27.67 -21.75 5.54
CA LEU A 261 28.35 -22.96 5.99
C LEU A 261 28.72 -23.85 4.80
N ALA A 262 29.83 -24.57 4.95
CA ALA A 262 30.24 -25.61 4.03
C ALA A 262 29.51 -26.93 4.32
N ALA A 263 29.70 -27.94 3.45
CA ALA A 263 29.04 -29.25 3.56
C ALA A 263 29.35 -29.97 4.89
N ASP A 264 30.50 -29.72 5.48
CA ASP A 264 30.95 -30.26 6.77
C ASP A 264 30.48 -29.43 7.98
N GLY A 265 29.73 -28.35 7.74
CA GLY A 265 29.28 -27.41 8.76
C GLY A 265 30.32 -26.36 9.15
N ALA A 266 31.48 -26.28 8.48
CA ALA A 266 32.46 -25.24 8.75
C ALA A 266 31.94 -23.85 8.28
N PRO A 267 32.12 -22.77 9.08
CA PRO A 267 31.72 -21.43 8.68
C PRO A 267 32.62 -20.92 7.54
N VAL A 268 32.00 -20.57 6.43
CA VAL A 268 32.64 -19.91 5.28
C VAL A 268 32.60 -18.39 5.44
N VAL A 269 31.42 -17.87 5.80
CA VAL A 269 31.17 -16.44 6.04
C VAL A 269 30.25 -16.30 7.25
N ARG A 270 30.52 -15.32 8.10
CA ARG A 270 29.61 -14.89 9.16
C ARG A 270 29.43 -13.38 9.10
N ARG A 271 28.18 -12.91 9.20
CA ARG A 271 27.81 -11.49 9.25
C ARG A 271 26.86 -11.25 10.41
N GLU A 272 27.17 -10.24 11.22
CA GLU A 272 26.28 -9.80 12.30
C GLU A 272 25.39 -8.68 11.75
N LEU A 273 24.10 -8.99 11.55
CA LEU A 273 23.12 -8.06 10.95
C LEU A 273 22.42 -7.18 12.00
N GLY A 274 22.66 -7.45 13.28
CA GLY A 274 22.22 -6.63 14.40
C GLY A 274 20.89 -7.04 15.02
N ALA A 275 20.38 -6.22 15.96
CA ALA A 275 19.09 -6.46 16.61
C ALA A 275 17.91 -5.99 15.75
N ALA A 276 16.69 -6.33 16.16
CA ALA A 276 15.49 -5.71 15.62
C ALA A 276 15.52 -4.19 15.85
N LEU A 277 15.01 -3.45 14.86
CA LEU A 277 15.00 -1.99 14.83
C LEU A 277 13.67 -1.54 14.25
N ASP A 278 13.10 -0.46 14.79
CA ASP A 278 11.92 0.20 14.22
C ASP A 278 12.30 1.51 13.47
N GLU A 279 11.40 2.01 12.63
CA GLU A 279 11.65 3.20 11.79
C GLU A 279 11.99 4.44 12.62
N ALA A 280 11.38 4.58 13.81
CA ALA A 280 11.63 5.72 14.69
C ALA A 280 13.05 5.69 15.27
N SER A 281 13.50 4.52 15.71
CA SER A 281 14.85 4.28 16.24
C SER A 281 15.91 4.42 15.15
N LEU A 282 15.61 3.98 13.92
CA LEU A 282 16.46 4.24 12.76
C LEU A 282 16.58 5.76 12.52
N GLY A 283 15.46 6.48 12.49
CA GLY A 283 15.43 7.93 12.31
C GLY A 283 16.22 8.70 13.40
N ALA A 284 16.25 8.19 14.63
CA ALA A 284 17.03 8.75 15.73
C ALA A 284 18.52 8.35 15.73
N SER A 285 18.95 7.55 14.76
CA SER A 285 20.33 7.06 14.70
C SER A 285 21.33 8.20 14.45
N PRO A 286 22.50 8.22 15.13
CA PRO A 286 23.57 9.16 14.82
C PRO A 286 24.06 9.04 13.38
N ALA A 287 23.89 7.88 12.73
CA ALA A 287 24.22 7.71 11.32
C ALA A 287 23.34 8.54 10.37
N LEU A 288 22.15 8.95 10.81
CA LEU A 288 21.19 9.76 10.06
C LEU A 288 21.03 11.18 10.64
N ALA A 289 21.84 11.56 11.63
CA ALA A 289 21.78 12.90 12.19
C ALA A 289 22.36 13.95 11.22
N GLU A 290 21.78 15.16 11.24
CA GLU A 290 22.18 16.25 10.34
C GLU A 290 23.53 16.87 10.72
N ASP A 291 23.89 16.84 12.00
CA ASP A 291 25.13 17.40 12.55
C ASP A 291 26.40 16.73 11.98
N LEU A 292 26.29 15.50 11.46
CA LEU A 292 27.33 14.83 10.67
C LEU A 292 27.72 15.61 9.40
N ALA A 293 26.96 16.62 8.99
CA ALA A 293 27.38 17.56 7.94
C ALA A 293 28.64 18.34 8.33
N GLY A 294 28.86 18.62 9.61
CA GLY A 294 30.04 19.34 10.10
C GLY A 294 31.25 18.46 10.41
N TRP A 295 31.14 17.14 10.23
CA TRP A 295 32.22 16.19 10.54
C TRP A 295 33.03 15.87 9.29
N ASP A 296 34.35 15.70 9.45
CA ASP A 296 35.21 15.18 8.38
C ASP A 296 34.93 13.70 8.07
N ALA A 297 35.42 13.24 6.91
CA ALA A 297 35.16 11.88 6.42
C ALA A 297 35.68 10.79 7.38
N GLU A 298 36.88 10.96 7.96
CA GLU A 298 37.47 9.95 8.85
C GLU A 298 36.69 9.80 10.16
N ARG A 299 36.17 10.90 10.70
CA ARG A 299 35.34 10.88 11.89
C ARG A 299 34.03 10.14 11.65
N VAL A 300 33.40 10.34 10.48
CA VAL A 300 32.18 9.58 10.11
C VAL A 300 32.52 8.11 9.83
N TRP A 301 33.68 7.80 9.25
CA TRP A 301 34.17 6.43 9.12
C TRP A 301 34.41 5.74 10.46
N ALA A 302 34.94 6.46 11.45
CA ALA A 302 35.10 5.94 12.80
C ALA A 302 33.75 5.59 13.44
N LEU A 303 32.73 6.43 13.23
CA LEU A 303 31.35 6.13 13.62
C LEU A 303 30.83 4.87 12.92
N ALA A 304 31.00 4.75 11.59
CA ALA A 304 30.55 3.58 10.84
C ALA A 304 31.19 2.28 11.39
N ARG A 305 32.49 2.29 11.68
CA ARG A 305 33.18 1.14 12.29
C ARG A 305 32.67 0.83 13.69
N ALA A 306 32.48 1.85 14.53
CA ALA A 306 31.98 1.67 15.89
C ALA A 306 30.56 1.09 15.90
N LEU A 307 29.69 1.57 15.01
CA LEU A 307 28.33 1.03 14.83
C LEU A 307 28.38 -0.43 14.39
N LEU A 308 29.21 -0.77 13.39
CA LEU A 308 29.33 -2.15 12.92
C LEU A 308 29.84 -3.10 14.02
N GLN A 309 30.86 -2.68 14.78
CA GLN A 309 31.39 -3.43 15.93
C GLN A 309 30.36 -3.58 17.06
N GLY A 310 29.47 -2.61 17.22
CA GLY A 310 28.35 -2.64 18.17
C GLY A 310 27.13 -3.42 17.68
N GLY A 311 27.19 -4.13 16.55
CA GLY A 311 26.06 -4.88 16.01
C GLY A 311 24.96 -4.00 15.40
N ARG A 312 25.28 -2.78 14.97
CA ARG A 312 24.34 -1.81 14.37
C ARG A 312 24.58 -1.70 12.86
N ALA A 313 24.52 -2.84 12.16
CA ALA A 313 24.96 -2.96 10.76
C ALA A 313 24.18 -2.04 9.81
N ARG A 314 22.85 -1.93 9.98
CA ARG A 314 21.98 -1.02 9.18
C ARG A 314 22.49 0.42 9.22
N GLU A 315 22.73 0.92 10.42
CA GLU A 315 23.14 2.29 10.66
C GLU A 315 24.60 2.51 10.27
N ALA A 316 25.43 1.49 10.46
CA ALA A 316 26.82 1.47 10.01
C ALA A 316 26.91 1.63 8.48
N CYS A 317 26.06 0.95 7.70
CA CYS A 317 25.97 1.10 6.24
C CYS A 317 25.55 2.52 5.83
N CYS A 318 24.64 3.16 6.56
CA CYS A 318 24.29 4.57 6.34
C CYS A 318 25.48 5.50 6.62
N ALA A 319 26.16 5.34 7.75
CA ALA A 319 27.32 6.16 8.11
C ALA A 319 28.47 5.99 7.11
N ALA A 320 28.74 4.76 6.67
CA ALA A 320 29.77 4.45 5.67
C ALA A 320 29.50 5.13 4.32
N ALA A 321 28.26 5.07 3.83
CA ALA A 321 27.85 5.78 2.60
C ALA A 321 28.13 7.28 2.70
N ARG A 322 27.70 7.89 3.81
CA ARG A 322 27.88 9.33 4.06
C ARG A 322 29.35 9.74 4.18
N ALA A 323 30.18 8.89 4.79
CA ALA A 323 31.63 9.09 4.89
C ALA A 323 32.30 9.00 3.52
N ALA A 324 31.98 7.95 2.76
CA ALA A 324 32.55 7.70 1.44
C ALA A 324 32.27 8.83 0.45
N VAL A 325 31.05 9.38 0.44
CA VAL A 325 30.70 10.53 -0.42
C VAL A 325 31.52 11.77 -0.09
N ARG A 326 31.83 12.01 1.20
CA ARG A 326 32.65 13.15 1.62
C ARG A 326 34.09 13.04 1.14
N GLY A 327 34.65 11.83 1.17
CA GLY A 327 36.02 11.56 0.74
C GLY A 327 36.17 11.21 -0.75
N GLY A 328 35.07 10.97 -1.47
CA GLY A 328 35.11 10.36 -2.81
C GLY A 328 35.63 8.91 -2.81
N GLU A 329 35.49 8.19 -1.69
CA GLU A 329 36.19 6.92 -1.42
C GLU A 329 35.36 5.69 -1.83
N ARG A 330 35.12 5.50 -3.14
CA ARG A 330 34.34 4.37 -3.68
C ARG A 330 34.84 3.01 -3.17
N ASP A 331 36.14 2.73 -3.30
CA ASP A 331 36.69 1.41 -2.98
C ASP A 331 36.59 1.10 -1.49
N ARG A 332 36.68 2.13 -0.64
CA ARG A 332 36.52 1.98 0.81
C ARG A 332 35.06 1.68 1.18
N LEU A 333 34.09 2.27 0.48
CA LEU A 333 32.68 1.93 0.63
C LEU A 333 32.40 0.48 0.24
N VAL A 334 32.93 0.05 -0.92
CA VAL A 334 32.83 -1.35 -1.37
C VAL A 334 33.42 -2.27 -0.31
N ALA A 335 34.67 -2.05 0.11
CA ALA A 335 35.33 -2.87 1.13
C ALA A 335 34.62 -2.88 2.49
N PHE A 336 33.90 -1.80 2.85
CA PHE A 336 33.09 -1.76 4.06
C PHE A 336 31.82 -2.62 3.92
N LEU A 337 31.07 -2.44 2.84
CA LEU A 337 29.85 -3.21 2.56
C LEU A 337 30.15 -4.70 2.46
N ASP A 338 31.24 -5.03 1.79
CA ASP A 338 31.85 -6.34 1.72
C ASP A 338 32.03 -7.05 3.08
N ALA A 339 32.33 -6.30 4.13
CA ALA A 339 32.47 -6.79 5.49
C ALA A 339 31.16 -6.79 6.27
N ALA A 340 30.22 -5.91 5.93
CA ALA A 340 28.96 -5.70 6.64
C ALA A 340 27.79 -6.54 6.10
N THR A 341 27.79 -6.91 4.82
CA THR A 341 26.66 -7.56 4.13
C THR A 341 26.97 -8.98 3.69
N LEU A 342 25.93 -9.74 3.36
CA LEU A 342 26.04 -10.98 2.60
C LEU A 342 26.35 -10.67 1.14
N ARG A 343 27.10 -11.58 0.48
CA ARG A 343 27.66 -11.34 -0.85
C ARG A 343 27.21 -12.43 -1.82
N PRO A 344 25.96 -12.36 -2.30
CA PRO A 344 25.47 -13.29 -3.29
C PRO A 344 26.15 -13.03 -4.65
N ARG A 345 25.90 -13.90 -5.62
CA ARG A 345 26.36 -13.73 -6.99
C ARG A 345 25.81 -12.43 -7.60
N PRO A 346 26.54 -11.77 -8.51
CA PRO A 346 26.12 -10.50 -9.10
C PRO A 346 24.69 -10.53 -9.66
N GLU A 347 24.29 -11.61 -10.33
CA GLU A 347 22.95 -11.77 -10.91
C GLU A 347 21.83 -11.87 -9.86
N VAL A 348 22.15 -12.32 -8.65
CA VAL A 348 21.21 -12.37 -7.52
C VAL A 348 21.14 -11.00 -6.85
N ALA A 349 22.28 -10.35 -6.65
CA ALA A 349 22.36 -9.00 -6.10
C ALA A 349 21.60 -7.99 -6.99
N GLU A 350 21.81 -8.06 -8.31
CA GLU A 350 21.14 -7.23 -9.31
C GLU A 350 19.63 -7.44 -9.31
N ARG A 351 19.17 -8.70 -9.27
CA ARG A 351 17.72 -9.01 -9.19
C ARG A 351 17.06 -8.41 -7.95
N ARG A 352 17.74 -8.49 -6.80
CA ARG A 352 17.26 -7.87 -5.55
C ARG A 352 17.28 -6.35 -5.64
N GLY A 353 18.33 -5.77 -6.21
CA GLY A 353 18.42 -4.35 -6.49
C GLY A 353 17.26 -3.88 -7.38
N GLN A 354 16.97 -4.60 -8.46
CA GLN A 354 15.86 -4.30 -9.36
C GLN A 354 14.52 -4.36 -8.64
N ALA A 355 14.30 -5.40 -7.81
CA ALA A 355 13.08 -5.49 -6.99
C ALA A 355 12.92 -4.29 -6.04
N LEU A 356 14.01 -3.76 -5.48
CA LEU A 356 13.97 -2.53 -4.66
C LEU A 356 13.62 -1.28 -5.49
N LEU A 357 14.04 -1.21 -6.75
CA LEU A 357 13.72 -0.07 -7.62
C LEU A 357 12.26 -0.09 -8.09
N GLU A 358 11.65 -1.28 -8.17
CA GLU A 358 10.27 -1.50 -8.62
C GLU A 358 9.25 -1.55 -7.47
N ALA A 359 9.72 -1.72 -6.22
CA ALA A 359 8.87 -1.85 -5.05
C ALA A 359 8.02 -0.59 -4.82
N SER A 360 6.69 -0.76 -4.81
CA SER A 360 5.75 0.25 -4.29
C SER A 360 5.63 0.11 -2.78
N GLY A 361 5.91 1.19 -2.03
CA GLY A 361 5.78 1.19 -0.56
C GLY A 361 6.97 0.58 0.20
N ALA A 362 8.18 0.58 -0.37
CA ALA A 362 9.38 0.21 0.37
C ALA A 362 9.59 1.15 1.58
N THR A 363 10.06 0.59 2.70
CA THR A 363 10.44 1.36 3.90
C THR A 363 11.97 1.45 4.02
N ALA A 364 12.48 2.43 4.78
CA ALA A 364 13.91 2.61 4.94
C ALA A 364 14.57 1.37 5.59
N LEU A 365 13.91 0.76 6.59
CA LEU A 365 14.36 -0.49 7.17
C LEU A 365 14.37 -1.65 6.17
N GLY A 366 13.29 -1.84 5.41
CA GLY A 366 13.22 -2.93 4.43
C GLY A 366 14.30 -2.83 3.35
N VAL A 367 14.64 -1.61 2.92
CA VAL A 367 15.73 -1.38 1.98
C VAL A 367 17.10 -1.73 2.60
N LEU A 368 17.32 -1.35 3.86
CA LEU A 368 18.55 -1.68 4.58
C LEU A 368 18.67 -3.18 4.85
N ASP A 369 17.57 -3.87 5.11
CA ASP A 369 17.53 -5.32 5.27
C ASP A 369 17.96 -6.03 3.98
N GLU A 370 17.40 -5.62 2.85
CA GLU A 370 17.79 -6.16 1.54
C GLU A 370 19.26 -5.84 1.22
N LEU A 371 19.76 -4.65 1.55
CA LEU A 371 21.19 -4.31 1.44
C LEU A 371 22.05 -5.27 2.26
N LEU A 372 21.70 -5.52 3.53
CA LEU A 372 22.42 -6.44 4.40
C LEU A 372 22.38 -7.88 3.90
N LEU A 373 21.26 -8.31 3.31
CA LEU A 373 21.11 -9.62 2.69
C LEU A 373 21.83 -9.71 1.33
N GLY A 374 22.32 -8.61 0.77
CA GLY A 374 23.18 -8.57 -0.40
C GLY A 374 22.52 -8.08 -1.69
N ALA A 375 21.53 -7.18 -1.60
CA ALA A 375 21.04 -6.42 -2.74
C ALA A 375 22.13 -5.50 -3.32
N GLU A 376 22.02 -5.18 -4.60
CA GLU A 376 22.93 -4.26 -5.30
C GLU A 376 22.99 -2.90 -4.57
N PRO A 377 24.15 -2.47 -4.04
CA PRO A 377 24.22 -1.32 -3.14
C PRO A 377 23.79 0.03 -3.75
N SER A 378 24.08 0.29 -5.03
CA SER A 378 23.65 1.51 -5.71
C SER A 378 22.12 1.60 -5.78
N ALA A 379 21.44 0.53 -6.21
CA ALA A 379 19.99 0.44 -6.19
C ALA A 379 19.42 0.64 -4.77
N ALA A 380 20.00 -0.03 -3.77
CA ALA A 380 19.56 0.10 -2.38
C ALA A 380 19.70 1.54 -1.86
N TYR A 381 20.83 2.20 -2.06
CA TYR A 381 21.02 3.57 -1.59
C TYR A 381 20.15 4.58 -2.34
N ARG A 382 19.88 4.38 -3.64
CA ARG A 382 18.92 5.19 -4.39
C ARG A 382 17.51 5.03 -3.81
N THR A 383 17.04 3.81 -3.60
CA THR A 383 15.71 3.56 -3.02
C THR A 383 15.64 4.11 -1.60
N LEU A 384 16.69 3.92 -0.79
CA LEU A 384 16.77 4.44 0.57
C LEU A 384 16.64 5.96 0.60
N ALA A 385 17.32 6.67 -0.31
CA ALA A 385 17.20 8.13 -0.43
C ALA A 385 15.78 8.58 -0.82
N ALA A 386 15.07 7.81 -1.64
CA ALA A 386 13.70 8.12 -2.05
C ALA A 386 12.66 7.89 -0.95
N VAL A 387 12.89 6.93 -0.05
CA VAL A 387 11.94 6.55 1.02
C VAL A 387 12.32 7.09 2.40
N SER A 388 13.49 7.72 2.55
CA SER A 388 13.98 8.20 3.85
C SER A 388 13.04 9.30 4.41
N PRO A 389 12.41 9.09 5.58
CA PRO A 389 11.45 10.04 6.15
C PRO A 389 12.11 11.25 6.84
N GLY A 390 13.40 11.48 6.61
CA GLY A 390 14.20 12.44 7.36
C GLY A 390 14.73 13.62 6.52
N SER A 391 15.91 14.09 6.92
CA SER A 391 16.59 15.21 6.29
C SER A 391 16.86 14.98 4.80
N ARG A 392 16.47 15.95 3.96
CA ARG A 392 16.81 15.96 2.53
C ARG A 392 18.32 15.97 2.29
N ARG A 393 19.11 16.52 3.22
CA ARG A 393 20.59 16.49 3.16
C ARG A 393 21.13 15.08 3.40
N VAL A 394 20.51 14.31 4.28
CA VAL A 394 20.86 12.91 4.50
C VAL A 394 20.49 12.08 3.28
N ALA A 395 19.26 12.23 2.77
CA ALA A 395 18.85 11.59 1.53
C ALA A 395 19.78 11.93 0.35
N LEU A 396 20.20 13.19 0.22
CA LEU A 396 21.16 13.62 -0.80
C LEU A 396 22.48 12.85 -0.70
N SER A 397 23.05 12.73 0.50
CA SER A 397 24.29 11.97 0.69
C SER A 397 24.14 10.47 0.42
N LEU A 398 22.95 9.89 0.59
CA LEU A 398 22.69 8.48 0.27
C LEU A 398 22.57 8.27 -1.24
N VAL A 399 21.84 9.14 -1.96
CA VAL A 399 21.76 9.04 -3.43
C VAL A 399 23.11 9.35 -4.10
N GLU A 400 23.93 10.20 -3.49
CA GLU A 400 25.30 10.43 -3.95
C GLU A 400 26.19 9.19 -3.74
N ALA A 401 25.98 8.42 -2.67
CA ALA A 401 26.67 7.14 -2.50
C ALA A 401 26.26 6.13 -3.57
N ALA A 402 24.98 6.12 -3.96
CA ALA A 402 24.52 5.33 -5.09
C ALA A 402 25.24 5.69 -6.40
N LEU A 403 25.44 6.99 -6.68
CA LEU A 403 26.17 7.47 -7.86
C LEU A 403 27.69 7.27 -7.75
N LEU A 404 28.26 7.28 -6.54
CA LEU A 404 29.66 6.94 -6.32
C LEU A 404 29.94 5.48 -6.72
N LEU A 405 28.99 4.59 -6.40
CA LEU A 405 29.04 3.17 -6.71
C LEU A 405 28.69 2.89 -8.19
N GLU A 406 27.73 3.61 -8.77
CA GLU A 406 27.33 3.44 -10.17
C GLU A 406 27.07 4.80 -10.87
N PRO A 407 28.13 5.46 -11.37
CA PRO A 407 28.04 6.82 -11.94
C PRO A 407 27.17 6.92 -13.19
N GLU A 408 27.07 5.84 -13.96
CA GLU A 408 26.37 5.79 -15.24
C GLU A 408 24.85 5.58 -15.08
N ARG A 409 24.36 5.29 -13.87
CA ARG A 409 22.94 5.05 -13.60
C ARG A 409 22.13 6.35 -13.63
N ARG A 410 21.71 6.77 -14.83
CA ARG A 410 20.97 8.01 -15.10
C ARG A 410 19.70 8.19 -14.26
N SER A 411 18.97 7.11 -13.97
CA SER A 411 17.77 7.15 -13.13
C SER A 411 18.04 7.63 -11.70
N THR A 412 19.28 7.50 -11.22
CA THR A 412 19.72 8.00 -9.91
C THR A 412 19.94 9.51 -9.94
N CYS A 413 20.42 10.06 -11.07
CA CYS A 413 20.54 11.51 -11.26
C CYS A 413 19.18 12.22 -11.14
N VAL A 414 18.09 11.60 -11.58
CA VAL A 414 16.73 12.15 -11.42
C VAL A 414 16.38 12.30 -9.93
N THR A 415 16.59 11.25 -9.13
CA THR A 415 16.36 11.29 -7.68
C THR A 415 17.23 12.34 -7.00
N ARG A 416 18.51 12.46 -7.40
CA ARG A 416 19.41 13.50 -6.87
C ARG A 416 18.96 14.91 -7.25
N ALA A 417 18.56 15.13 -8.50
CA ALA A 417 18.08 16.43 -8.96
C ALA A 417 16.85 16.90 -8.16
N LEU A 418 15.88 16.03 -7.89
CA LEU A 418 14.71 16.39 -7.08
C LEU A 418 15.09 16.75 -5.63
N LEU A 419 16.03 16.02 -5.03
CA LEU A 419 16.55 16.35 -3.69
C LEU A 419 17.34 17.67 -3.68
N ARG A 420 18.11 17.96 -4.73
CA ARG A 420 18.82 19.23 -4.90
C ARG A 420 17.87 20.40 -5.07
N LEU A 421 16.78 20.21 -5.83
CA LEU A 421 15.72 21.20 -5.99
C LEU A 421 15.07 21.54 -4.64
N ASP A 422 14.80 20.54 -3.81
CA ASP A 422 14.28 20.69 -2.45
C ASP A 422 15.23 21.44 -1.50
N LEU A 423 16.53 21.42 -1.80
CA LEU A 423 17.58 22.11 -1.05
C LEU A 423 17.97 23.47 -1.66
N GLY A 424 17.37 23.85 -2.80
CA GLY A 424 17.68 25.09 -3.52
C GLY A 424 18.99 25.08 -4.33
N ASP A 425 19.58 23.91 -4.58
CA ASP A 425 20.79 23.75 -5.42
C ASP A 425 20.42 23.71 -6.91
N THR A 426 20.03 24.86 -7.45
CA THR A 426 19.57 24.98 -8.86
C THR A 426 20.66 24.65 -9.85
N ARG A 427 21.91 25.01 -9.56
CA ARG A 427 23.07 24.65 -10.37
C ARG A 427 23.24 23.13 -10.47
N GLY A 428 23.23 22.44 -9.34
CA GLY A 428 23.36 20.98 -9.31
C GLY A 428 22.21 20.26 -10.00
N VAL A 429 20.99 20.83 -10.00
CA VAL A 429 19.86 20.32 -10.78
C VAL A 429 20.14 20.41 -12.29
N LEU A 430 20.67 21.54 -12.77
CA LEU A 430 21.01 21.71 -14.19
C LEU A 430 22.15 20.77 -14.62
N GLU A 431 23.17 20.60 -13.77
CA GLU A 431 24.26 19.64 -14.01
C GLU A 431 23.73 18.19 -14.11
N ASP A 432 22.74 17.82 -13.28
CA ASP A 432 22.08 16.51 -13.38
C ASP A 432 21.19 16.39 -14.63
N ALA A 433 20.48 17.46 -15.00
CA ALA A 433 19.69 17.50 -16.23
C ALA A 433 20.57 17.25 -17.48
N ASP A 434 21.77 17.86 -17.53
CA ASP A 434 22.72 17.65 -18.63
C ASP A 434 23.22 16.20 -18.71
N ARG A 435 23.43 15.53 -17.57
CA ARG A 435 23.78 14.10 -17.52
C ARG A 435 22.65 13.19 -17.97
N ILE A 436 21.39 13.58 -17.72
CA ILE A 436 20.19 12.81 -18.08
C ILE A 436 19.86 12.99 -19.57
N ALA A 437 20.11 14.17 -20.13
CA ALA A 437 19.66 14.58 -21.47
C ALA A 437 19.97 13.58 -22.60
N PRO A 438 21.15 12.92 -22.67
CA PRO A 438 21.44 11.95 -23.73
C PRO A 438 20.52 10.71 -23.72
N GLY A 439 19.97 10.34 -22.56
CA GLY A 439 19.11 9.15 -22.41
C GLY A 439 17.62 9.46 -22.24
N ALA A 440 17.29 10.62 -21.69
CA ALA A 440 15.91 11.03 -21.42
C ALA A 440 15.76 12.57 -21.56
N PRO A 441 15.79 13.10 -22.80
CA PRO A 441 15.77 14.55 -23.04
C PRO A 441 14.52 15.23 -22.49
N ALA A 442 13.36 14.56 -22.52
CA ALA A 442 12.12 15.09 -21.95
C ALA A 442 12.20 15.25 -20.42
N VAL A 443 12.81 14.30 -19.71
CA VAL A 443 13.01 14.38 -18.24
C VAL A 443 14.00 15.49 -17.90
N ALA A 444 15.09 15.61 -18.67
CA ALA A 444 16.06 16.69 -18.50
C ALA A 444 15.40 18.07 -18.70
N GLU A 445 14.58 18.24 -19.74
CA GLU A 445 13.89 19.51 -19.96
C GLU A 445 12.87 19.80 -18.86
N HIS A 446 12.16 18.78 -18.36
CA HIS A 446 11.26 18.93 -17.22
C HIS A 446 11.97 19.49 -15.97
N LEU A 447 13.18 18.99 -15.67
CA LEU A 447 14.00 19.51 -14.57
C LEU A 447 14.44 20.96 -14.82
N ARG A 448 14.80 21.32 -16.06
CA ARG A 448 15.14 22.71 -16.42
C ARG A 448 13.93 23.64 -16.27
N THR A 449 12.74 23.18 -16.64
CA THR A 449 11.48 23.91 -16.42
C THR A 449 11.27 24.17 -14.92
N PHE A 450 11.45 23.17 -14.05
CA PHE A 450 11.35 23.40 -12.61
C PHE A 450 12.30 24.47 -12.09
N VAL A 451 13.57 24.45 -12.53
CA VAL A 451 14.54 25.47 -12.14
C VAL A 451 14.07 26.86 -12.58
N ARG A 452 13.60 27.01 -13.83
CA ARG A 452 13.07 28.30 -14.33
C ARG A 452 11.88 28.80 -13.51
N LEU A 453 10.94 27.90 -13.18
CA LEU A 453 9.71 28.26 -12.48
C LEU A 453 9.93 28.56 -10.99
N LEU A 454 10.82 27.81 -10.32
CA LEU A 454 11.08 27.94 -8.90
C LEU A 454 12.25 28.88 -8.57
N SER A 455 12.92 29.41 -9.60
CA SER A 455 13.88 30.52 -9.48
C SER A 455 13.50 31.67 -10.41
N PRO A 456 12.27 32.23 -10.27
CA PRO A 456 11.78 33.23 -11.19
C PRO A 456 12.44 34.59 -10.94
N GLU A 457 12.37 35.46 -11.94
CA GLU A 457 12.48 36.89 -11.73
C GLU A 457 11.14 37.43 -11.18
N PHE A 458 11.17 37.95 -9.96
CA PHE A 458 10.04 38.59 -9.29
C PHE A 458 9.75 40.00 -9.85
N ALA A 459 9.45 40.08 -11.15
CA ALA A 459 8.97 41.29 -11.80
C ALA A 459 7.47 41.53 -11.48
N PHE A 460 6.94 42.67 -11.92
CA PHE A 460 5.51 42.94 -11.85
C PHE A 460 4.74 42.15 -12.92
N TRP A 461 4.33 40.92 -12.59
CA TRP A 461 3.79 39.95 -13.57
C TRP A 461 2.52 40.36 -14.32
N PRO A 462 1.61 41.21 -13.80
CA PRO A 462 0.49 41.71 -14.59
C PRO A 462 0.94 42.39 -15.91
N ALA A 463 2.14 42.98 -15.95
CA ALA A 463 2.68 43.57 -17.18
C ALA A 463 3.08 42.54 -18.26
N ARG A 464 3.13 41.25 -17.92
CA ARG A 464 3.44 40.15 -18.84
C ARG A 464 2.18 39.52 -19.46
N GLU A 465 1.00 39.87 -18.94
CA GLU A 465 -0.26 39.25 -19.31
C GLU A 465 -1.02 40.13 -20.31
N ALA A 466 -1.50 39.51 -21.38
CA ALA A 466 -2.42 40.14 -22.31
C ALA A 466 -3.85 39.82 -21.85
N LEU A 467 -4.63 40.86 -21.55
CA LEU A 467 -6.05 40.73 -21.23
C LEU A 467 -6.87 40.88 -22.52
N ASP A 468 -7.73 39.91 -22.78
CA ASP A 468 -8.68 40.01 -23.87
C ASP A 468 -9.70 41.11 -23.54
N PRO A 469 -9.94 42.06 -24.46
CA PRO A 469 -10.92 43.11 -24.22
C PRO A 469 -12.31 42.50 -24.04
N MET A 470 -13.05 43.00 -23.05
CA MET A 470 -14.45 42.64 -22.89
C MET A 470 -15.24 43.11 -24.14
N PRO A 471 -16.20 42.32 -24.64
CA PRO A 471 -17.13 42.77 -25.68
C PRO A 471 -17.84 44.07 -25.27
N ASP A 472 -18.02 45.00 -26.20
CA ASP A 472 -18.66 46.30 -25.96
C ASP A 472 -20.12 46.17 -25.44
N ASP A 473 -20.75 45.00 -25.61
CA ASP A 473 -22.11 44.65 -25.18
C ASP A 473 -22.15 43.82 -23.87
N ALA A 474 -21.03 43.69 -23.15
CA ALA A 474 -21.00 43.00 -21.87
C ALA A 474 -21.93 43.68 -20.86
N SER A 475 -23.00 42.98 -20.46
CA SER A 475 -24.05 43.51 -19.58
C SER A 475 -23.65 43.65 -18.11
N VAL A 476 -22.47 43.17 -17.72
CA VAL A 476 -21.98 43.17 -16.34
C VAL A 476 -20.55 43.68 -16.30
N THR A 477 -20.37 44.90 -15.78
CA THR A 477 -19.08 45.47 -15.40
C THR A 477 -18.90 45.31 -13.90
N VAL A 478 -17.70 44.94 -13.47
CA VAL A 478 -17.35 44.83 -12.04
C VAL A 478 -16.30 45.87 -11.71
N ASP A 479 -16.44 46.50 -10.54
CA ASP A 479 -15.50 47.50 -10.01
C ASP A 479 -14.80 46.99 -8.73
N VAL A 480 -13.77 47.70 -8.29
CA VAL A 480 -13.12 47.45 -7.00
C VAL A 480 -14.00 47.99 -5.88
N GLY A 481 -14.59 47.08 -5.08
CA GLY A 481 -15.47 47.41 -3.97
C GLY A 481 -14.76 47.68 -2.64
N GLN A 482 -13.51 47.24 -2.49
CA GLN A 482 -12.76 47.38 -1.24
C GLN A 482 -12.21 48.81 -1.02
N PRO A 483 -12.27 49.35 0.21
CA PRO A 483 -11.70 50.67 0.52
C PRO A 483 -10.17 50.63 0.53
N ILE A 484 -9.55 51.79 0.25
CA ILE A 484 -8.09 51.89 0.09
C ILE A 484 -7.31 51.44 1.33
N GLU A 485 -7.84 51.68 2.53
CA GLU A 485 -7.25 51.28 3.80
C GLU A 485 -7.16 49.76 3.91
N GLN A 486 -8.17 49.04 3.42
CA GLN A 486 -8.15 47.57 3.42
C GLN A 486 -7.21 47.04 2.34
N ILE A 487 -7.16 47.67 1.16
CA ILE A 487 -6.19 47.34 0.10
C ILE A 487 -4.75 47.51 0.61
N ARG A 488 -4.42 48.63 1.26
CA ARG A 488 -3.11 48.87 1.88
C ARG A 488 -2.78 47.79 2.92
N LYS A 489 -3.73 47.47 3.81
CA LYS A 489 -3.55 46.40 4.80
C LYS A 489 -3.27 45.04 4.16
N LYS A 490 -3.97 44.66 3.09
CA LYS A 490 -3.73 43.37 2.41
C LYS A 490 -2.42 43.37 1.61
N ILE A 491 -1.99 44.49 1.03
CA ILE A 491 -0.65 44.64 0.45
C ILE A 491 0.42 44.37 1.51
N GLN A 492 0.28 44.99 2.69
CA GLN A 492 1.19 44.79 3.83
C GLN A 492 1.17 43.36 4.36
N LEU A 493 -0.01 42.72 4.38
CA LEU A 493 -0.19 41.32 4.77
C LEU A 493 0.59 40.37 3.83
N TYR A 494 0.38 40.48 2.52
CA TYR A 494 1.12 39.68 1.53
C TYR A 494 2.62 39.96 1.58
N ALA A 495 3.03 41.22 1.74
CA ALA A 495 4.44 41.59 1.89
C ALA A 495 5.08 40.93 3.12
N THR A 496 4.38 40.93 4.26
CA THR A 496 4.80 40.26 5.49
C THR A 496 4.97 38.74 5.29
N ARG A 497 4.01 38.10 4.63
CA ARG A 497 4.05 36.66 4.36
C ARG A 497 5.21 36.30 3.42
N LEU A 498 5.42 37.08 2.36
CA LEU A 498 6.56 36.92 1.45
C LEU A 498 7.91 37.12 2.15
N LEU A 499 8.03 38.07 3.07
CA LEU A 499 9.25 38.21 3.90
C LEU A 499 9.49 36.97 4.76
N ARG A 500 8.45 36.38 5.38
CA ARG A 500 8.58 35.11 6.12
C ARG A 500 9.01 33.95 5.22
N LEU A 501 8.50 33.88 3.98
CA LEU A 501 8.95 32.88 3.00
C LEU A 501 10.40 33.13 2.58
N ARG A 502 10.79 34.38 2.32
CA ARG A 502 12.18 34.77 2.01
C ARG A 502 13.13 34.31 3.11
N GLU A 503 12.81 34.60 4.37
CA GLU A 503 13.61 34.17 5.53
C GLU A 503 13.67 32.64 5.65
N ALA A 504 12.57 31.93 5.41
CA ALA A 504 12.54 30.47 5.45
C ALA A 504 13.41 29.84 4.36
N VAL A 505 13.37 30.37 3.13
CA VAL A 505 14.23 29.92 2.04
C VAL A 505 15.69 30.21 2.38
N GLN A 506 16.02 31.44 2.79
CA GLN A 506 17.38 31.82 3.18
C GLN A 506 17.97 30.92 4.27
N ARG A 507 17.18 30.52 5.28
CA ARG A 507 17.62 29.60 6.34
C ARG A 507 17.97 28.19 5.81
N SER A 508 17.34 27.76 4.73
CA SER A 508 17.56 26.43 4.13
C SER A 508 18.80 26.37 3.23
N LEU A 509 19.18 27.51 2.64
CA LEU A 509 20.26 27.57 1.65
C LEU A 509 21.66 27.42 2.28
N PRO A 510 22.59 26.72 1.60
CA PRO A 510 23.96 26.63 2.05
C PRO A 510 24.74 27.92 1.70
N GLY A 511 25.08 28.72 2.69
CA GLY A 511 25.99 29.87 2.55
C GLY A 511 25.29 31.23 2.56
N THR A 512 26.08 32.29 2.35
CA THR A 512 25.65 33.70 2.41
C THR A 512 25.67 34.38 1.03
N GLU A 513 25.80 33.61 -0.06
CA GLU A 513 25.86 34.17 -1.41
C GLU A 513 24.50 34.81 -1.79
N PRO A 514 24.52 35.98 -2.46
CA PRO A 514 23.29 36.62 -2.93
C PRO A 514 22.56 35.71 -3.92
N CYS A 515 21.37 35.25 -3.56
CA CYS A 515 20.51 34.47 -4.45
C CYS A 515 19.52 35.43 -5.14
N PRO A 516 19.70 35.72 -6.45
CA PRO A 516 18.92 36.75 -7.15
C PRO A 516 17.44 36.36 -7.33
N TRP A 517 17.13 35.08 -7.20
CA TRP A 517 15.80 34.50 -7.32
C TRP A 517 15.07 34.38 -5.97
N LEU A 518 15.58 34.95 -4.87
CA LEU A 518 14.84 35.03 -3.62
C LEU A 518 13.64 35.98 -3.74
N PRO A 519 12.51 35.72 -3.04
CA PRO A 519 11.40 36.66 -2.99
C PRO A 519 11.90 38.04 -2.56
N PRO A 520 11.50 39.15 -3.20
CA PRO A 520 12.14 40.45 -3.01
C PRO A 520 11.99 40.96 -1.58
N ASP A 521 12.87 41.89 -1.18
CA ASP A 521 12.67 42.67 0.05
C ASP A 521 11.52 43.65 -0.16
N LEU A 522 10.53 43.59 0.73
CA LEU A 522 9.30 44.37 0.68
C LEU A 522 9.16 45.33 1.87
N SER A 523 10.26 45.62 2.55
CA SER A 523 10.27 46.56 3.69
C SER A 523 9.76 47.96 3.31
N HIS A 524 9.89 48.37 2.04
CA HIS A 524 9.40 49.67 1.57
C HIS A 524 7.87 49.82 1.57
N VAL A 525 7.11 48.70 1.54
CA VAL A 525 5.64 48.72 1.69
C VAL A 525 5.20 48.47 3.14
N LEU A 526 6.15 48.35 4.07
CA LEU A 526 5.93 48.08 5.49
C LEU A 526 6.52 49.22 6.35
N PRO A 527 5.93 50.44 6.32
CA PRO A 527 6.48 51.60 7.03
C PRO A 527 6.63 51.39 8.54
N ASP A 528 5.75 50.59 9.14
CA ASP A 528 5.76 50.24 10.56
C ASP A 528 6.34 48.84 10.84
N GLY A 529 6.96 48.21 9.83
CA GLY A 529 7.44 46.83 9.88
C GLY A 529 6.37 45.78 9.55
N PRO A 530 6.71 44.48 9.69
CA PRO A 530 5.81 43.37 9.37
C PRO A 530 4.51 43.42 10.19
N VAL A 531 3.38 43.17 9.55
CA VAL A 531 2.06 43.18 10.22
C VAL A 531 1.79 41.87 10.95
N GLU A 532 0.86 41.89 11.90
CA GLU A 532 0.43 40.69 12.60
C GLU A 532 -0.30 39.74 11.64
N LEU A 533 0.08 38.45 11.65
CA LEU A 533 -0.63 37.40 10.93
C LEU A 533 -1.45 36.59 11.95
N ALA A 534 -2.77 36.62 11.82
CA ALA A 534 -3.67 36.01 12.78
C ALA A 534 -4.72 35.12 12.11
N ARG A 535 -5.25 34.18 12.90
CA ARG A 535 -6.48 33.47 12.58
C ARG A 535 -7.61 34.08 13.39
N THR A 536 -8.64 34.58 12.72
CA THR A 536 -9.76 35.28 13.36
C THR A 536 -11.11 34.71 12.91
N ALA A 537 -12.13 34.87 13.74
CA ALA A 537 -13.51 34.63 13.35
C ALA A 537 -14.07 35.91 12.73
N ALA A 538 -14.82 35.75 11.64
CA ALA A 538 -15.55 36.81 10.97
C ALA A 538 -17.00 36.39 10.75
N THR A 539 -17.86 37.37 10.55
CA THR A 539 -19.28 37.14 10.30
C THR A 539 -19.66 37.90 9.04
N LEU A 540 -20.20 37.19 8.06
CA LEU A 540 -20.71 37.77 6.82
C LEU A 540 -22.23 37.81 6.91
N THR A 541 -22.81 38.96 6.58
CA THR A 541 -24.27 39.14 6.57
C THR A 541 -24.69 39.43 5.15
N GLU A 542 -25.47 38.52 4.56
CA GLU A 542 -25.96 38.62 3.18
C GLU A 542 -27.49 38.75 3.18
N GLU A 543 -28.01 39.65 2.34
CA GLU A 543 -29.44 39.69 2.04
C GLU A 543 -29.76 38.67 0.94
N THR A 544 -30.39 37.57 1.33
CA THR A 544 -30.84 36.52 0.41
C THR A 544 -32.33 36.70 0.06
N GLU A 545 -32.82 35.95 -0.95
CA GLU A 545 -34.26 35.88 -1.26
C GLU A 545 -35.13 35.43 -0.07
N ASN A 546 -34.52 34.79 0.95
CA ASN A 546 -35.17 34.30 2.16
C ASN A 546 -34.99 35.21 3.39
N GLY A 547 -34.34 36.38 3.23
CA GLY A 547 -34.03 37.33 4.30
C GLY A 547 -32.53 37.44 4.60
N VAL A 548 -32.22 38.11 5.71
CA VAL A 548 -30.83 38.33 6.14
C VAL A 548 -30.25 37.04 6.70
N GLU A 549 -29.31 36.43 5.98
CA GLU A 549 -28.55 35.28 6.45
C GLU A 549 -27.20 35.74 7.03
N THR A 550 -26.78 35.10 8.11
CA THR A 550 -25.52 35.39 8.78
C THR A 550 -24.66 34.14 8.79
N VAL A 551 -23.51 34.21 8.12
CA VAL A 551 -22.58 33.10 7.98
C VAL A 551 -21.35 33.37 8.86
N GLU A 552 -21.04 32.42 9.75
CA GLU A 552 -19.79 32.44 10.50
C GLU A 552 -18.65 31.89 9.63
N LEU A 553 -17.58 32.66 9.52
CA LEU A 553 -16.43 32.38 8.66
C LEU A 553 -15.14 32.41 9.48
N THR A 554 -14.15 31.63 9.03
CA THR A 554 -12.78 31.71 9.56
C THR A 554 -11.91 32.45 8.56
N VAL A 555 -11.15 33.43 9.04
CA VAL A 555 -10.12 34.13 8.27
C VAL A 555 -8.76 33.62 8.74
N ASP A 556 -8.02 32.94 7.87
CA ASP A 556 -6.69 32.38 8.20
C ASP A 556 -5.58 33.07 7.43
N GLU A 557 -5.11 34.20 7.97
CA GLU A 557 -4.00 34.96 7.39
C GLU A 557 -2.63 34.46 7.85
N THR A 558 -2.61 33.40 8.67
CA THR A 558 -1.37 32.82 9.18
C THR A 558 -0.58 32.16 8.06
N LEU A 559 0.74 32.20 8.21
CA LEU A 559 1.67 31.47 7.37
C LEU A 559 2.70 30.83 8.29
N ASP A 560 2.70 29.51 8.30
CA ASP A 560 3.78 28.71 8.87
C ASP A 560 4.61 28.10 7.72
N PRO A 561 5.82 28.63 7.45
CA PRO A 561 6.74 28.02 6.51
C PRO A 561 7.25 26.64 6.96
N GLY A 562 7.18 26.31 8.25
CA GLY A 562 7.64 25.06 8.83
C GLY A 562 9.07 24.67 8.42
N ALA A 563 9.31 23.37 8.30
CA ALA A 563 10.51 22.78 7.71
C ALA A 563 10.25 22.32 6.26
N LEU A 564 9.48 23.09 5.49
CA LEU A 564 9.17 22.74 4.10
C LEU A 564 10.41 22.81 3.20
N PRO A 565 10.49 21.95 2.17
CA PRO A 565 11.52 22.06 1.13
C PRO A 565 11.52 23.43 0.44
N VAL A 566 12.69 23.87 -0.04
CA VAL A 566 12.85 25.13 -0.79
C VAL A 566 11.91 25.16 -2.00
N SER A 567 11.75 24.03 -2.70
CA SER A 567 10.82 23.89 -3.83
C SER A 567 9.38 24.26 -3.46
N HIS A 568 8.89 23.81 -2.30
CA HIS A 568 7.55 24.11 -1.78
C HIS A 568 7.43 25.56 -1.29
N LEU A 569 8.46 26.07 -0.62
CA LEU A 569 8.52 27.47 -0.17
C LEU A 569 8.48 28.43 -1.37
N MET A 570 9.27 28.15 -2.40
CA MET A 570 9.31 28.95 -3.63
C MET A 570 8.00 28.87 -4.40
N ARG A 571 7.35 27.69 -4.46
CA ARG A 571 6.01 27.56 -5.05
C ARG A 571 4.99 28.48 -4.37
N ARG A 572 4.96 28.49 -3.04
CA ARG A 572 4.09 29.39 -2.26
C ARG A 572 4.45 30.86 -2.48
N ALA A 573 5.74 31.20 -2.47
CA ALA A 573 6.19 32.57 -2.69
C ALA A 573 5.79 33.09 -4.07
N ARG A 574 5.83 32.21 -5.08
CA ARG A 574 5.39 32.50 -6.44
C ARG A 574 3.89 32.87 -6.46
N ALA A 575 3.05 32.06 -5.83
CA ALA A 575 1.61 32.30 -5.77
C ALA A 575 1.25 33.58 -4.99
N GLU A 576 1.89 33.82 -3.84
CA GLU A 576 1.68 35.05 -3.06
C GLU A 576 2.19 36.30 -3.79
N TRP A 577 3.29 36.18 -4.54
CA TRP A 577 3.79 37.28 -5.38
C TRP A 577 2.82 37.64 -6.50
N ALA A 578 2.26 36.63 -7.19
CA ALA A 578 1.25 36.86 -8.21
C ALA A 578 0.04 37.61 -7.63
N ALA A 579 -0.47 37.14 -6.48
CA ALA A 579 -1.58 37.78 -5.78
C ALA A 579 -1.26 39.22 -5.37
N LEU A 580 -0.07 39.48 -4.81
CA LEU A 580 0.37 40.83 -4.45
C LEU A 580 0.48 41.76 -5.65
N CYS A 581 1.03 41.27 -6.77
CA CYS A 581 1.13 42.07 -7.99
C CYS A 581 -0.25 42.41 -8.55
N TRP A 582 -1.16 41.42 -8.62
CA TRP A 582 -2.52 41.65 -9.09
C TRP A 582 -3.32 42.56 -8.16
N LEU A 583 -3.12 42.47 -6.84
CA LEU A 583 -3.69 43.40 -5.87
C LEU A 583 -3.23 44.86 -6.13
N CYS A 584 -1.94 45.07 -6.35
CA CYS A 584 -1.41 46.40 -6.68
C CYS A 584 -1.92 46.89 -8.05
N TRP A 585 -1.97 46.00 -9.04
CA TRP A 585 -2.48 46.28 -10.37
C TRP A 585 -3.95 46.73 -10.34
N SER A 586 -4.78 46.05 -9.54
CA SER A 586 -6.20 46.39 -9.35
C SER A 586 -6.39 47.74 -8.67
N ALA A 587 -5.43 48.19 -7.86
CA ALA A 587 -5.43 49.53 -7.28
C ALA A 587 -4.98 50.62 -8.27
N GLY A 588 -4.53 50.25 -9.47
CA GLY A 588 -4.04 51.17 -10.52
C GLY A 588 -2.53 51.36 -10.54
N LEU A 589 -1.76 50.48 -9.90
CA LEU A 589 -0.30 50.58 -9.84
C LEU A 589 0.38 49.74 -10.93
N ASP A 590 1.57 50.16 -11.37
CA ASP A 590 2.45 49.43 -12.29
C ASP A 590 3.62 48.72 -11.56
N SER A 591 3.60 48.74 -10.23
CA SER A 591 4.61 48.12 -9.37
C SER A 591 4.03 47.82 -7.98
N VAL A 592 4.77 47.05 -7.18
CA VAL A 592 4.40 46.77 -5.78
C VAL A 592 4.70 48.00 -4.92
N ALA A 593 3.65 48.72 -4.53
CA ALA A 593 3.68 49.90 -3.69
C ALA A 593 2.38 50.06 -2.90
N LEU A 594 2.36 50.97 -1.92
CA LEU A 594 1.12 51.36 -1.25
C LEU A 594 0.38 52.42 -2.09
N PRO A 595 -0.88 52.17 -2.52
CA PRO A 595 -1.61 53.12 -3.37
C PRO A 595 -1.99 54.39 -2.61
N GLU A 596 -1.93 55.56 -3.26
CA GLU A 596 -2.44 56.84 -2.72
C GLU A 596 -3.96 57.00 -2.93
N ARG A 597 -4.47 56.42 -4.03
CA ARG A 597 -5.88 56.35 -4.40
C ARG A 597 -6.16 55.01 -5.09
N VAL A 598 -7.41 54.56 -5.10
CA VAL A 598 -7.85 53.40 -5.91
C VAL A 598 -8.27 53.93 -7.27
N ALA A 599 -7.55 53.52 -8.32
CA ALA A 599 -7.85 53.89 -9.71
C ALA A 599 -7.86 52.62 -10.57
N PRO A 600 -8.96 51.85 -10.56
CA PRO A 600 -9.05 50.59 -11.30
C PRO A 600 -8.86 50.84 -12.79
N ARG A 601 -8.20 49.88 -13.45
CA ARG A 601 -7.97 49.96 -14.89
C ARG A 601 -9.23 49.55 -15.68
N PRO A 602 -9.41 50.04 -16.92
CA PRO A 602 -10.59 49.69 -17.73
C PRO A 602 -10.75 48.18 -17.98
N ASP A 603 -9.65 47.43 -17.94
CA ASP A 603 -9.56 45.98 -18.14
C ASP A 603 -9.73 45.18 -16.82
N PHE A 604 -10.13 45.81 -15.71
CA PHE A 604 -10.32 45.12 -14.43
C PHE A 604 -11.32 43.96 -14.53
N THR A 605 -12.46 44.16 -15.20
CA THR A 605 -13.44 43.08 -15.43
C THR A 605 -12.86 41.94 -16.26
N ALA A 606 -12.03 42.23 -17.26
CA ALA A 606 -11.34 41.20 -18.04
C ALA A 606 -10.36 40.39 -17.16
N ALA A 607 -9.61 41.06 -16.28
CA ALA A 607 -8.70 40.40 -15.34
C ALA A 607 -9.44 39.48 -14.34
N VAL A 608 -10.60 39.90 -13.82
CA VAL A 608 -11.47 39.06 -12.99
C VAL A 608 -11.86 37.79 -13.73
N ASN A 609 -12.41 37.93 -14.95
CA ASN A 609 -12.86 36.78 -15.76
C ASN A 609 -11.72 35.83 -16.10
N MET A 610 -10.55 36.38 -16.42
CA MET A 610 -9.33 35.61 -16.63
C MET A 610 -8.95 34.82 -15.37
N SER A 611 -8.96 35.47 -14.20
CA SER A 611 -8.59 34.81 -12.92
C SER A 611 -9.47 33.60 -12.63
N LEU A 612 -10.79 33.75 -12.81
CA LEU A 612 -11.78 32.69 -12.57
C LEU A 612 -11.60 31.55 -13.57
N THR A 613 -11.47 31.89 -14.85
CA THR A 613 -11.33 30.90 -15.94
C THR A 613 -10.02 30.13 -15.83
N ARG A 614 -8.89 30.82 -15.61
CA ARG A 614 -7.57 30.19 -15.52
C ARG A 614 -7.43 29.36 -14.23
N CYS A 615 -7.97 29.84 -13.10
CA CYS A 615 -8.03 29.04 -11.86
C CYS A 615 -8.84 27.75 -12.07
N PHE A 616 -10.01 27.82 -12.70
CA PHE A 616 -10.81 26.65 -13.02
C PHE A 616 -10.04 25.69 -13.96
N ARG A 617 -9.45 26.21 -15.04
CA ARG A 617 -8.72 25.42 -16.03
C ARG A 617 -7.50 24.71 -15.42
N ALA A 618 -6.71 25.40 -14.60
CA ALA A 618 -5.54 24.81 -13.95
C ALA A 618 -5.93 23.73 -12.92
N ARG A 619 -6.99 23.94 -12.14
CA ARG A 619 -7.52 22.94 -11.20
C ARG A 619 -8.09 21.72 -11.93
N ASP A 620 -8.82 21.94 -13.03
CA ASP A 620 -9.36 20.85 -13.85
C ASP A 620 -8.25 20.04 -14.53
N GLN A 621 -7.16 20.68 -14.96
CA GLN A 621 -5.98 19.97 -15.45
C GLN A 621 -5.39 19.05 -14.38
N LEU A 622 -5.29 19.52 -13.13
CA LEU A 622 -4.79 18.72 -12.01
C LEU A 622 -5.73 17.56 -11.64
N GLN A 623 -7.04 17.79 -11.67
CA GLN A 623 -8.04 16.83 -11.17
C GLN A 623 -8.52 15.82 -12.22
N THR A 624 -8.70 16.26 -13.47
CA THR A 624 -9.31 15.44 -14.54
C THR A 624 -8.50 15.45 -15.83
N SER A 625 -7.27 15.98 -15.81
CA SER A 625 -6.45 16.19 -17.02
C SER A 625 -7.19 17.04 -18.07
N GLY A 626 -7.98 18.01 -17.61
CA GLY A 626 -8.66 18.98 -18.46
C GLY A 626 -9.96 18.47 -19.13
N LEU A 627 -10.47 17.31 -18.70
CA LEU A 627 -11.62 16.66 -19.34
C LEU A 627 -12.90 17.49 -19.21
N VAL A 628 -13.16 18.08 -18.03
CA VAL A 628 -14.37 18.87 -17.80
C VAL A 628 -14.35 20.14 -18.64
N SER A 629 -13.20 20.81 -18.70
CA SER A 629 -13.01 22.04 -19.46
C SER A 629 -13.21 21.83 -20.96
N ARG A 630 -12.63 20.76 -21.52
CA ARG A 630 -12.81 20.41 -22.94
C ARG A 630 -14.28 20.07 -23.25
N ALA A 631 -14.95 19.33 -22.36
CA ALA A 631 -16.37 19.01 -22.53
C ALA A 631 -17.26 20.26 -22.51
N ARG A 632 -16.89 21.29 -21.72
CA ARG A 632 -17.61 22.56 -21.62
C ARG A 632 -17.16 23.63 -22.61
N GLY A 633 -16.17 23.32 -23.48
CA GLY A 633 -15.62 24.27 -24.44
C GLY A 633 -14.92 25.48 -23.81
N VAL A 634 -14.41 25.34 -22.58
CA VAL A 634 -13.68 26.43 -21.90
C VAL A 634 -12.32 26.61 -22.58
N PRO A 635 -11.98 27.81 -23.10
CA PRO A 635 -10.73 28.04 -23.81
C PRO A 635 -9.48 27.65 -22.99
N GLY A 636 -8.46 27.16 -23.69
CA GLY A 636 -7.12 26.98 -23.13
C GLY A 636 -6.35 28.32 -23.05
N PHE A 637 -5.22 28.29 -22.35
CA PHE A 637 -4.29 29.42 -22.29
C PHE A 637 -2.85 28.92 -22.17
N VAL A 638 -1.89 29.83 -22.34
CA VAL A 638 -0.46 29.55 -22.17
C VAL A 638 0.00 30.11 -20.82
N TRP A 639 0.62 29.25 -20.01
CA TRP A 639 1.24 29.61 -18.73
C TRP A 639 2.74 29.33 -18.80
N GLU A 640 3.56 30.36 -18.63
CA GLU A 640 5.04 30.23 -18.63
C GLU A 640 5.58 29.49 -19.87
N GLY A 641 4.97 29.71 -21.03
CA GLY A 641 5.34 29.08 -22.30
C GLY A 641 4.74 27.68 -22.53
N HIS A 642 3.93 27.17 -21.61
CA HIS A 642 3.27 25.87 -21.72
C HIS A 642 1.77 26.01 -21.91
N ALA A 643 1.18 25.27 -22.86
CA ALA A 643 -0.26 25.18 -22.97
C ALA A 643 -0.84 24.48 -21.73
N VAL A 644 -1.92 25.01 -21.16
CA VAL A 644 -2.53 24.45 -19.93
C VAL A 644 -2.90 22.97 -20.08
N ASP A 645 -3.33 22.54 -21.27
CA ASP A 645 -3.71 21.15 -21.56
C ASP A 645 -2.51 20.20 -21.62
N GLU A 646 -1.29 20.72 -21.77
CA GLU A 646 -0.02 19.96 -21.85
C GLU A 646 0.73 19.95 -20.52
N LEU A 647 0.22 20.62 -19.48
CA LEU A 647 0.87 20.64 -18.17
C LEU A 647 0.80 19.26 -17.52
N ASP A 648 1.97 18.70 -17.25
CA ASP A 648 2.14 17.58 -16.33
C ASP A 648 1.62 17.95 -14.92
N PRO A 649 1.07 17.01 -14.13
CA PRO A 649 0.51 17.29 -12.80
C PRO A 649 1.45 18.09 -11.88
N THR A 650 2.76 17.87 -11.99
CA THR A 650 3.75 18.55 -11.15
C THR A 650 3.98 20.03 -11.54
N LEU A 651 3.66 20.42 -12.77
CA LEU A 651 3.64 21.82 -13.22
C LEU A 651 2.26 22.43 -13.03
N ALA A 652 1.20 21.66 -13.32
CA ALA A 652 -0.19 22.09 -13.17
C ALA A 652 -0.50 22.54 -11.73
N VAL A 653 0.09 21.91 -10.72
CA VAL A 653 -0.07 22.34 -9.32
C VAL A 653 0.52 23.73 -9.05
N ILE A 654 1.62 24.12 -9.71
CA ILE A 654 2.23 25.44 -9.54
C ILE A 654 1.31 26.51 -10.16
N ALA A 655 0.82 26.25 -11.38
CA ALA A 655 -0.14 27.13 -12.06
C ALA A 655 -1.44 27.26 -11.27
N ALA A 656 -1.96 26.14 -10.75
CA ALA A 656 -3.19 26.11 -9.98
C ALA A 656 -3.09 26.94 -8.69
N ASP A 657 -1.98 26.82 -7.94
CA ASP A 657 -1.74 27.63 -6.75
C ASP A 657 -1.71 29.13 -7.09
N GLU A 658 -1.00 29.51 -8.15
CA GLU A 658 -0.86 30.91 -8.56
C GLU A 658 -2.20 31.54 -8.94
N TYR A 659 -2.97 30.88 -9.81
CA TYR A 659 -4.28 31.37 -10.21
C TYR A 659 -5.31 31.27 -9.08
N PHE A 660 -5.16 30.33 -8.15
CA PHE A 660 -6.00 30.25 -6.96
C PHE A 660 -5.80 31.47 -6.07
N GLU A 661 -4.56 31.81 -5.72
CA GLU A 661 -4.28 33.01 -4.91
C GLU A 661 -4.74 34.29 -5.61
N MET A 662 -4.47 34.40 -6.93
CA MET A 662 -4.96 35.52 -7.75
C MET A 662 -6.49 35.62 -7.69
N ARG A 663 -7.21 34.50 -7.90
CA ARG A 663 -8.67 34.46 -7.86
C ARG A 663 -9.22 34.85 -6.48
N CYS A 664 -8.59 34.43 -5.39
CA CYS A 664 -8.98 34.84 -4.03
C CYS A 664 -8.87 36.36 -3.84
N VAL A 665 -7.81 36.99 -4.34
CA VAL A 665 -7.66 38.47 -4.31
C VAL A 665 -8.78 39.15 -5.10
N PHE A 666 -9.08 38.69 -6.30
CA PHE A 666 -10.15 39.28 -7.11
C PHE A 666 -11.53 39.13 -6.46
N VAL A 667 -11.87 37.94 -5.96
CA VAL A 667 -13.15 37.73 -5.24
C VAL A 667 -13.25 38.64 -4.02
N TRP A 668 -12.17 38.82 -3.26
CA TRP A 668 -12.18 39.76 -2.15
C TRP A 668 -12.34 41.22 -2.60
N LEU A 669 -11.67 41.63 -3.69
CA LEU A 669 -11.74 43.00 -4.22
C LEU A 669 -13.13 43.39 -4.73
N MET A 670 -13.89 42.47 -5.32
CA MET A 670 -15.20 42.75 -5.93
C MET A 670 -16.31 43.03 -4.91
N PHE A 671 -16.24 42.40 -3.74
CA PHE A 671 -17.35 42.37 -2.78
C PHE A 671 -16.94 43.09 -1.48
N PRO A 672 -17.47 44.29 -1.19
CA PRO A 672 -17.15 45.06 0.02
C PRO A 672 -17.38 44.31 1.34
N GLU A 673 -18.32 43.36 1.34
CA GLU A 673 -18.68 42.51 2.46
C GLU A 673 -17.60 41.48 2.80
N ASN A 674 -16.73 41.13 1.85
CA ASN A 674 -15.63 40.21 2.09
C ASN A 674 -14.55 40.84 2.97
N VAL A 675 -14.13 40.12 3.99
CA VAL A 675 -13.20 40.60 5.03
C VAL A 675 -11.74 40.39 4.64
N SER A 676 -11.44 39.30 3.94
CA SER A 676 -10.07 38.95 3.55
C SER A 676 -10.05 37.99 2.37
N PRO A 677 -9.03 38.02 1.48
CA PRO A 677 -8.83 36.93 0.52
C PRO A 677 -8.53 35.58 1.20
N PHE A 678 -8.29 35.59 2.53
CA PHE A 678 -8.02 34.41 3.34
C PHE A 678 -9.25 33.86 4.10
N GLN A 679 -10.47 34.32 3.78
CA GLN A 679 -11.69 33.80 4.40
C GLN A 679 -12.11 32.43 3.82
N SER A 680 -12.73 31.60 4.65
CA SER A 680 -12.98 30.18 4.38
C SER A 680 -13.86 29.90 3.15
N ASP A 681 -14.88 30.72 2.89
CA ASP A 681 -15.80 30.62 1.76
C ASP A 681 -15.14 31.01 0.42
N ILE A 682 -14.26 32.02 0.41
CA ILE A 682 -13.46 32.37 -0.76
C ILE A 682 -12.49 31.23 -1.10
N ARG A 683 -11.94 30.57 -0.08
CA ARG A 683 -10.93 29.51 -0.25
C ARG A 683 -11.49 28.09 -0.33
N ALA A 684 -12.81 27.93 -0.31
CA ALA A 684 -13.49 26.63 -0.38
C ALA A 684 -13.29 25.89 -1.72
#